data_AF-A0A354GRW7-F1
#
_entry.id   AF-A0A354GRW7-F1
#
_cell.length_a   1.000
_cell.length_b   1.000
_cell.length_c   1.000
_cell.angle_alpha   90.00
_cell.angle_beta   90.00
_cell.angle_gamma   90.00
#
_symmetry.space_group_name_H-M   'P 1'
#
loop_
_entity.id
_entity.type
_entity.pdbx_description
1 polymer ?
#
loop_
_entity_poly.entity_id
_entity_poly.type
_entity_poly.pdbx_seq_one_letter_code
_entity_poly.pdbx_strand_id
1 'polypeptide(L)'
;MSAPSWKTLLDGAPWFKGENAYPLSAYSEYMPPPRLGQRPYSHAPRDLLPFADDDPYGWRIDEYEEALELRPGLEQVGGQLVQALARLAQGKRGHGIAPKKLLDNPYWPLSLAEKVATLTHERFVVLAPLALSRTQDDKGRVRWTLFGGSEQGPERAFWKSFYTAPGKEAPKEIGIDFIRRLLAGAYGVETHGPDDLRLAGFRILPQDKRESFPWPSDEALPSWTAPYVWKPRQAVEGVKYLLTFRPFGQLPETFQSAYLAGKLHIIPYPGSLIFWGAPGAVELQQSLPFALQTQLLNIILRSEAPHGLRVPQSGWMHEPKPGVSKPHSHYGPMLNTFRRTHRWAKVLRDQDELALMGREDKMLHVLFSTIPDDLGLYDKPMARNIQLWTGGFHLLLDGPLASGTDMKATFHTVEEGGLFGYRFQYPAMRVGRHEVYWQRPLVAWLSEKGAPTVLPDAPLGYLTAYAENDLRPDKAVELWPRLLRRDLPSAAVEMLHQGQTPQAHNVGRGVRKLFNAWELCGEKPLSRSFARSLVTAPKHETLDQWLEALPAAVAGVKGLIETEKAPVPQGRAPESRTYARTATRAYETQYWKTIAFLSEGKYVNKNNADSIRDAATRRQLSHEGCDLIALGDYLLAYYAKAIDGAGMKGKALAGEIPFQWRTDFDFPWADGWAANQDGRSHERDLLTIIPGRNRGQAVIFADHYDTAYMADCYDAHGARVAAAGADDNHSATATLMLSAPILLDLSREGRLGCDVWLVHLTGEEFPSDCLGARALCQRLIEGTLKLHLPDGKTRDLSRVQVRGLYVMDMIAHNNDHNRDIFQISPGAGAPSLWLARQAQIAAEIWNASVPAWNHKPARRGLGRGKRSADGKKIPAVAAYPTLLGEVRTPTAPHSTLYNTDGLIFSDAGVPAVLFMENYDINREGYHDEHDTMANIDLDYGAAVSAIALESAVRAATEKPPC
;
A
#
# COMPACT_ATOMS: atom_id res chain seq x y z
N MET A 1 -19.30 -27.58 -17.62
CA MET A 1 -18.96 -26.14 -17.49
C MET A 1 -17.46 -26.05 -17.21
N SER A 2 -16.73 -25.09 -17.77
CA SER A 2 -15.33 -24.88 -17.43
C SER A 2 -15.19 -24.44 -15.97
N ALA A 3 -14.10 -24.83 -15.30
CA ALA A 3 -13.81 -24.37 -13.95
C ALA A 3 -13.61 -22.83 -13.94
N PRO A 4 -14.05 -22.12 -12.88
CA PRO A 4 -13.82 -20.68 -12.72
C PRO A 4 -12.35 -20.31 -12.91
N SER A 5 -12.09 -19.17 -13.55
CA SER A 5 -10.74 -18.71 -13.93
C SER A 5 -10.49 -17.30 -13.40
N TRP A 6 -9.31 -16.72 -13.65
CA TRP A 6 -9.06 -15.32 -13.24
C TRP A 6 -10.08 -14.34 -13.85
N LYS A 7 -10.65 -14.66 -15.03
CA LYS A 7 -11.68 -13.84 -15.67
C LYS A 7 -12.95 -13.72 -14.83
N THR A 8 -13.29 -14.77 -14.07
CA THR A 8 -14.43 -14.76 -13.13
C THR A 8 -14.26 -13.70 -12.04
N LEU A 9 -13.02 -13.38 -11.66
CA LEU A 9 -12.76 -12.34 -10.65
C LEU A 9 -13.17 -10.94 -11.12
N LEU A 10 -13.29 -10.75 -12.44
CA LEU A 10 -13.66 -9.49 -13.07
C LEU A 10 -15.14 -9.39 -13.46
N ASP A 11 -15.91 -10.45 -13.25
CA ASP A 11 -17.34 -10.47 -13.59
C ASP A 11 -18.09 -9.33 -12.87
N GLY A 12 -19.06 -8.74 -13.56
CA GLY A 12 -19.86 -7.64 -13.04
C GLY A 12 -19.17 -6.27 -13.03
N ALA A 13 -18.01 -6.10 -13.68
CA ALA A 13 -17.41 -4.79 -13.87
C ALA A 13 -18.31 -3.89 -14.76
N PRO A 14 -18.47 -2.58 -14.44
CA PRO A 14 -17.96 -1.88 -13.25
C PRO A 14 -18.78 -2.22 -11.99
N TRP A 15 -18.10 -2.50 -10.88
CA TRP A 15 -18.71 -3.10 -9.69
C TRP A 15 -19.46 -2.16 -8.74
N PHE A 16 -19.05 -0.88 -8.70
CA PHE A 16 -19.42 0.04 -7.62
C PHE A 16 -20.16 1.26 -8.14
N LYS A 17 -21.15 1.06 -9.03
CA LYS A 17 -22.02 2.13 -9.54
C LYS A 17 -23.20 2.36 -8.60
N GLY A 18 -23.58 3.63 -8.43
CA GLY A 18 -24.66 4.06 -7.54
C GLY A 18 -24.15 4.62 -6.22
N GLU A 19 -25.01 5.38 -5.54
CA GLU A 19 -24.69 6.12 -4.32
C GLU A 19 -24.27 5.18 -3.18
N ASN A 20 -23.17 5.52 -2.50
CA ASN A 20 -22.58 4.76 -1.39
C ASN A 20 -22.15 3.31 -1.76
N ALA A 21 -21.97 3.00 -3.04
CA ALA A 21 -21.48 1.70 -3.49
C ALA A 21 -19.95 1.54 -3.29
N TYR A 22 -19.20 2.63 -3.09
CA TYR A 22 -17.75 2.60 -2.84
C TYR A 22 -17.33 3.52 -1.68
N PRO A 23 -17.72 3.21 -0.43
CA PRO A 23 -17.33 4.03 0.70
C PRO A 23 -15.80 4.04 0.87
N LEU A 24 -15.23 5.23 1.04
CA LEU A 24 -13.80 5.43 1.30
C LEU A 24 -13.60 5.98 2.72
N SER A 25 -13.15 5.11 3.63
CA SER A 25 -12.73 5.49 4.99
C SER A 25 -11.46 6.34 4.98
N ALA A 26 -11.22 7.11 6.04
CA ALA A 26 -9.94 7.76 6.27
C ALA A 26 -8.85 6.69 6.39
N TYR A 27 -7.72 6.89 5.73
CA TYR A 27 -6.64 5.91 5.65
C TYR A 27 -5.95 5.75 7.01
N SER A 28 -5.80 6.84 7.73
CA SER A 28 -5.43 6.87 9.16
C SER A 28 -6.36 6.07 10.10
N GLU A 29 -7.61 5.80 9.72
CA GLU A 29 -8.56 4.98 10.52
C GLU A 29 -8.62 3.54 10.01
N TYR A 30 -8.60 3.34 8.69
CA TYR A 30 -8.70 2.03 8.06
C TYR A 30 -8.02 2.00 6.69
N MET A 31 -6.97 1.19 6.57
CA MET A 31 -6.26 0.97 5.30
C MET A 31 -7.12 0.22 4.29
N PRO A 32 -7.26 0.71 3.05
CA PRO A 32 -7.98 -0.03 2.03
C PRO A 32 -7.21 -1.29 1.62
N PRO A 33 -7.90 -2.32 1.09
CA PRO A 33 -7.24 -3.43 0.45
C PRO A 33 -6.51 -2.96 -0.83
N PRO A 34 -5.25 -3.37 -1.07
CA PRO A 34 -4.61 -3.09 -2.35
C PRO A 34 -5.36 -3.79 -3.47
N ARG A 35 -5.67 -3.04 -4.54
CA ARG A 35 -6.40 -3.56 -5.70
C ARG A 35 -5.45 -3.86 -6.86
N LEU A 36 -5.45 -5.11 -7.29
CA LEU A 36 -4.60 -5.61 -8.37
C LEU A 36 -5.39 -5.83 -9.66
N GLY A 37 -4.75 -5.56 -10.78
CA GLY A 37 -5.40 -5.58 -12.09
C GLY A 37 -6.43 -4.48 -12.24
N GLN A 38 -7.61 -4.81 -12.81
CA GLN A 38 -8.64 -3.81 -13.06
C GLN A 38 -9.13 -3.16 -11.76
N ARG A 39 -8.94 -1.85 -11.66
CA ARG A 39 -9.34 -1.02 -10.51
C ARG A 39 -10.79 -0.49 -10.64
N PRO A 40 -11.40 -0.03 -9.53
CA PRO A 40 -12.78 0.47 -9.50
C PRO A 40 -13.08 1.55 -10.53
N TYR A 41 -12.15 2.48 -10.71
CA TYR A 41 -12.19 3.46 -11.78
C TYR A 41 -11.65 2.83 -13.06
N SER A 42 -12.57 2.36 -13.93
CA SER A 42 -12.20 1.71 -15.19
C SER A 42 -11.67 2.74 -16.20
N HIS A 43 -10.35 2.83 -16.33
CA HIS A 43 -9.66 3.42 -17.48
C HIS A 43 -8.86 2.31 -18.21
N ALA A 44 -8.59 2.49 -19.52
CA ALA A 44 -7.97 1.54 -20.46
C ALA A 44 -7.00 0.46 -19.88
N PRO A 45 -6.98 -0.76 -20.47
CA PRO A 45 -6.69 -2.04 -19.79
C PRO A 45 -5.21 -2.39 -19.49
N ARG A 46 -4.26 -1.45 -19.62
CA ARG A 46 -2.82 -1.78 -19.52
C ARG A 46 -2.24 -1.50 -18.14
N ASP A 47 -2.76 -2.19 -17.14
CA ASP A 47 -2.03 -2.41 -15.90
C ASP A 47 -1.13 -3.64 -16.03
N LEU A 48 -0.03 -3.69 -15.27
CA LEU A 48 0.75 -4.92 -15.14
C LEU A 48 -0.12 -5.94 -14.38
N LEU A 49 -0.89 -6.72 -15.14
CA LEU A 49 -1.77 -7.72 -14.57
C LEU A 49 -0.93 -8.88 -14.01
N PRO A 50 -1.33 -9.47 -12.86
CA PRO A 50 -0.77 -10.74 -12.41
C PRO A 50 -1.23 -11.91 -13.31
N PHE A 51 -1.96 -11.67 -14.40
CA PHE A 51 -2.56 -12.68 -15.25
C PHE A 51 -2.01 -12.62 -16.67
N ALA A 52 -2.10 -13.73 -17.39
CA ALA A 52 -1.87 -13.80 -18.83
C ALA A 52 -3.17 -14.22 -19.53
N ASP A 53 -3.43 -13.65 -20.71
CA ASP A 53 -4.65 -13.98 -21.47
C ASP A 53 -4.69 -15.44 -21.94
N ASP A 54 -3.52 -16.05 -22.13
CA ASP A 54 -3.32 -17.44 -22.56
C ASP A 54 -3.16 -18.43 -21.39
N ASP A 55 -3.09 -17.96 -20.13
CA ASP A 55 -3.05 -18.79 -18.93
C ASP A 55 -4.22 -18.44 -17.98
N PRO A 56 -5.41 -19.03 -18.19
CA PRO A 56 -6.62 -18.69 -17.43
C PRO A 56 -6.53 -19.01 -15.93
N TYR A 57 -5.57 -19.84 -15.51
CA TYR A 57 -5.40 -20.26 -14.11
C TYR A 57 -4.09 -19.78 -13.50
N GLY A 58 -3.24 -19.10 -14.27
CA GLY A 58 -1.92 -18.64 -13.83
C GLY A 58 -1.96 -17.30 -13.08
N TRP A 59 -1.17 -17.21 -12.01
CA TRP A 59 -0.88 -15.99 -11.27
C TRP A 59 0.62 -15.70 -11.30
N ARG A 60 1.04 -14.66 -11.99
CA ARG A 60 2.44 -14.25 -12.11
C ARG A 60 2.95 -13.68 -10.78
N ILE A 61 4.11 -14.17 -10.36
CA ILE A 61 4.90 -13.63 -9.24
C ILE A 61 6.22 -13.16 -9.85
N ASP A 62 6.54 -11.88 -9.67
CA ASP A 62 7.76 -11.32 -10.25
C ASP A 62 9.02 -11.71 -9.46
N GLU A 63 10.18 -11.51 -10.09
CA GLU A 63 11.49 -11.86 -9.56
C GLU A 63 11.83 -11.07 -8.29
N TYR A 64 11.35 -9.82 -8.19
CA TYR A 64 11.59 -8.95 -7.04
C TYR A 64 10.78 -9.39 -5.84
N GLU A 65 9.51 -9.75 -6.04
CA GLU A 65 8.65 -10.29 -4.98
C GLU A 65 9.24 -11.56 -4.37
N GLU A 66 9.63 -12.51 -5.23
CA GLU A 66 10.14 -13.80 -4.77
C GLU A 66 11.46 -13.65 -4.00
N ALA A 67 12.39 -12.86 -4.52
CA ALA A 67 13.73 -12.75 -3.95
C ALA A 67 13.86 -11.75 -2.79
N LEU A 68 13.10 -10.65 -2.80
CA LEU A 68 13.24 -9.58 -1.81
C LEU A 68 12.23 -9.68 -0.65
N GLU A 69 11.08 -10.32 -0.86
CA GLU A 69 10.02 -10.43 0.16
C GLU A 69 9.76 -11.89 0.55
N LEU A 70 9.40 -12.74 -0.41
CA LEU A 70 8.84 -14.04 -0.10
C LEU A 70 9.88 -15.05 0.42
N ARG A 71 10.99 -15.26 -0.28
CA ARG A 71 12.02 -16.23 0.16
C ARG A 71 12.64 -15.82 1.50
N PRO A 72 13.12 -14.57 1.70
CA PRO A 72 13.63 -14.14 3.01
C PRO A 72 12.56 -14.24 4.11
N GLY A 73 11.30 -13.92 3.79
CA GLY A 73 10.21 -14.04 4.75
C GLY A 73 9.87 -15.48 5.12
N LEU A 74 9.94 -16.43 4.19
CA LEU A 74 9.78 -17.86 4.50
C LEU A 74 10.91 -18.37 5.41
N GLU A 75 12.15 -17.91 5.19
CA GLU A 75 13.28 -18.22 6.06
C GLU A 75 13.06 -17.68 7.48
N GLN A 76 12.60 -16.43 7.60
CA GLN A 76 12.24 -15.78 8.88
C GLN A 76 11.13 -16.55 9.61
N VAL A 77 10.03 -16.89 8.93
CA VAL A 77 8.88 -17.59 9.52
C VAL A 77 9.27 -19.03 9.88
N GLY A 78 9.93 -19.75 8.97
CA GLY A 78 10.39 -21.12 9.19
C GLY A 78 11.38 -21.25 10.33
N GLY A 79 12.32 -20.30 10.45
CA GLY A 79 13.26 -20.24 11.57
C GLY A 79 12.56 -20.16 12.93
N GLN A 80 11.62 -19.21 13.08
CA GLN A 80 10.88 -19.02 14.32
C GLN A 80 9.98 -20.23 14.64
N LEU A 81 9.29 -20.75 13.64
CA LEU A 81 8.37 -21.88 13.82
C LEU A 81 9.09 -23.16 14.25
N VAL A 82 10.17 -23.54 13.55
CA VAL A 82 10.96 -24.73 13.91
C VAL A 82 11.56 -24.60 15.31
N GLN A 83 12.06 -23.41 15.68
CA GLN A 83 12.58 -23.18 17.03
C GLN A 83 11.50 -23.32 18.11
N ALA A 84 10.30 -22.77 17.87
CA ALA A 84 9.19 -22.88 18.79
C ALA A 84 8.75 -24.36 18.98
N LEU A 85 8.68 -25.11 17.88
CA LEU A 85 8.33 -26.54 17.90
C LEU A 85 9.41 -27.40 18.56
N ALA A 86 10.69 -27.12 18.31
CA ALA A 86 11.81 -27.82 18.96
C ALA A 86 11.79 -27.57 20.48
N ARG A 87 11.46 -26.36 20.94
CA ARG A 87 11.29 -26.06 22.37
C ARG A 87 10.12 -26.83 22.97
N LEU A 88 8.96 -26.85 22.29
CA LEU A 88 7.80 -27.64 22.70
C LEU A 88 8.18 -29.12 22.88
N ALA A 89 8.89 -29.70 21.91
CA ALA A 89 9.34 -31.08 21.95
C ALA A 89 10.40 -31.38 23.02
N GLN A 90 11.05 -30.35 23.59
CA GLN A 90 11.96 -30.48 24.74
C GLN A 90 11.25 -30.27 26.09
N GLY A 91 9.92 -30.15 26.10
CA GLY A 91 9.14 -29.85 27.31
C GLY A 91 9.30 -28.40 27.79
N LYS A 92 9.89 -27.53 26.95
CA LYS A 92 10.09 -26.11 27.23
C LYS A 92 8.95 -25.31 26.60
N ARG A 93 8.67 -24.14 27.16
CA ARG A 93 7.74 -23.19 26.52
C ARG A 93 8.35 -22.68 25.21
N GLY A 94 7.66 -22.94 24.10
CA GLY A 94 7.87 -22.27 22.81
C GLY A 94 7.14 -20.93 22.80
N HIS A 95 7.70 -19.93 22.11
CA HIS A 95 7.00 -18.65 21.93
C HIS A 95 5.65 -18.90 21.24
N GLY A 96 4.57 -18.25 21.73
CA GLY A 96 3.23 -18.36 21.15
C GLY A 96 2.52 -19.72 21.29
N ILE A 97 3.17 -20.78 21.80
CA ILE A 97 2.55 -22.10 22.02
C ILE A 97 2.18 -22.25 23.50
N ALA A 98 0.97 -21.83 23.84
CA ALA A 98 0.46 -21.86 25.21
C ALA A 98 -0.36 -23.14 25.51
N PRO A 99 -0.46 -23.57 26.79
CA PRO A 99 -1.21 -24.76 27.18
C PRO A 99 -2.64 -24.84 26.61
N LYS A 100 -3.36 -23.73 26.55
CA LYS A 100 -4.74 -23.68 26.02
C LYS A 100 -4.84 -24.12 24.55
N LYS A 101 -3.76 -24.01 23.76
CA LYS A 101 -3.69 -24.46 22.36
C LYS A 101 -3.54 -25.98 22.23
N LEU A 102 -3.01 -26.63 23.26
CA LEU A 102 -2.68 -28.06 23.29
C LEU A 102 -3.77 -28.90 23.95
N LEU A 103 -4.51 -28.31 24.90
CA LEU A 103 -5.61 -28.99 25.59
C LEU A 103 -6.69 -29.41 24.59
N ASP A 104 -7.11 -30.69 24.65
CA ASP A 104 -8.09 -31.31 23.78
C ASP A 104 -7.80 -31.18 22.27
N ASN A 105 -6.52 -30.96 21.91
CA ASN A 105 -6.09 -30.86 20.53
C ASN A 105 -5.83 -32.28 19.97
N PRO A 106 -6.53 -32.71 18.90
CA PRO A 106 -6.39 -34.07 18.39
C PRO A 106 -5.01 -34.35 17.75
N TYR A 107 -4.26 -33.30 17.38
CA TYR A 107 -2.87 -33.42 16.93
C TYR A 107 -1.87 -33.55 18.08
N TRP A 108 -2.28 -33.29 19.33
CA TRP A 108 -1.45 -33.33 20.52
C TRP A 108 -2.09 -34.13 21.67
N PRO A 109 -2.40 -35.42 21.47
CA PRO A 109 -3.00 -36.25 22.53
C PRO A 109 -2.01 -36.51 23.67
N LEU A 110 -2.53 -36.95 24.82
CA LEU A 110 -1.74 -37.23 26.02
C LEU A 110 -0.60 -38.23 25.76
N SER A 111 -0.85 -39.27 24.94
CA SER A 111 0.14 -40.27 24.56
C SER A 111 1.38 -39.70 23.86
N LEU A 112 1.22 -38.61 23.11
CA LEU A 112 2.32 -37.87 22.50
C LEU A 112 2.95 -36.90 23.50
N ALA A 113 2.14 -36.18 24.28
CA ALA A 113 2.59 -35.21 25.26
C ALA A 113 3.49 -35.83 26.34
N GLU A 114 3.20 -37.05 26.80
CA GLU A 114 3.99 -37.78 27.81
C GLU A 114 5.36 -38.25 27.29
N LYS A 115 5.56 -38.31 25.96
CA LYS A 115 6.83 -38.71 25.33
C LYS A 115 7.70 -37.54 24.90
N VAL A 116 7.25 -36.30 25.15
CA VAL A 116 8.05 -35.08 24.97
C VAL A 116 9.41 -35.23 25.70
N ALA A 117 10.47 -34.65 25.13
CA ALA A 117 11.88 -34.80 25.51
C ALA A 117 12.52 -36.19 25.24
N THR A 118 11.73 -37.22 24.92
CA THR A 118 12.25 -38.57 24.60
C THR A 118 12.30 -38.87 23.10
N LEU A 119 11.67 -38.03 22.27
CA LEU A 119 11.63 -38.16 20.80
C LEU A 119 12.94 -37.69 20.14
N THR A 120 14.07 -38.32 20.44
CA THR A 120 15.41 -37.92 19.94
C THR A 120 15.61 -38.17 18.44
N HIS A 121 14.76 -38.99 17.83
CA HIS A 121 14.74 -39.27 16.40
C HIS A 121 14.12 -38.12 15.58
N GLU A 122 13.41 -37.19 16.23
CA GLU A 122 12.70 -36.14 15.52
C GLU A 122 13.61 -35.05 14.94
N ARG A 123 13.24 -34.61 13.74
CA ARG A 123 13.86 -33.47 13.04
C ARG A 123 12.89 -32.29 12.94
N PHE A 124 11.71 -32.39 13.55
CA PHE A 124 10.66 -31.36 13.56
C PHE A 124 10.32 -30.85 12.15
N VAL A 125 10.18 -31.79 11.21
CA VAL A 125 9.83 -31.46 9.82
C VAL A 125 8.46 -30.80 9.77
N VAL A 126 8.40 -29.60 9.23
CA VAL A 126 7.20 -28.79 9.05
C VAL A 126 6.82 -28.81 7.58
N LEU A 127 5.56 -29.16 7.31
CA LEU A 127 4.88 -28.94 6.04
C LEU A 127 3.63 -28.10 6.36
N ALA A 128 3.81 -26.78 6.45
CA ALA A 128 2.79 -25.86 6.92
C ALA A 128 2.40 -24.88 5.81
N PRO A 129 1.27 -25.10 5.13
CA PRO A 129 0.71 -24.07 4.24
C PRO A 129 0.42 -22.78 5.01
N LEU A 130 0.98 -21.67 4.54
CA LEU A 130 0.77 -20.33 5.07
C LEU A 130 -0.31 -19.63 4.23
N ALA A 131 -1.10 -18.77 4.87
CA ALA A 131 -1.98 -17.83 4.19
C ALA A 131 -1.23 -16.49 4.02
N LEU A 132 -0.92 -16.13 2.78
CA LEU A 132 -0.23 -14.90 2.43
C LEU A 132 -1.13 -14.02 1.56
N SER A 133 -1.12 -12.70 1.76
CA SER A 133 -1.74 -11.77 0.82
C SER A 133 -0.97 -10.46 0.79
N ARG A 134 -1.06 -9.70 -0.30
CA ARG A 134 -0.51 -8.35 -0.30
C ARG A 134 -1.44 -7.41 0.46
N THR A 135 -0.87 -6.47 1.16
CA THR A 135 -1.61 -5.52 2.01
C THR A 135 -0.90 -4.17 2.02
N GLN A 136 -1.64 -3.11 2.28
CA GLN A 136 -1.12 -1.75 2.33
C GLN A 136 -0.80 -1.31 3.77
N ASP A 137 0.13 -0.38 3.94
CA ASP A 137 0.34 0.39 5.17
C ASP A 137 0.06 1.89 4.98
N ASP A 138 0.16 2.62 6.08
CA ASP A 138 -0.04 4.08 6.17
C ASP A 138 0.89 4.89 5.25
N LYS A 139 1.96 4.30 4.73
CA LYS A 139 2.87 4.91 3.75
C LYS A 139 2.58 4.42 2.34
N GLY A 140 1.40 3.85 2.09
CA GLY A 140 1.01 3.34 0.77
C GLY A 140 1.94 2.26 0.23
N ARG A 141 2.70 1.56 1.09
CA ARG A 141 3.55 0.44 0.66
C ARG A 141 2.70 -0.82 0.60
N VAL A 142 2.77 -1.50 -0.53
CA VAL A 142 2.09 -2.79 -0.71
C VAL A 142 3.13 -3.90 -0.53
N ARG A 143 2.92 -4.75 0.48
CA ARG A 143 3.86 -5.81 0.89
C ARG A 143 3.14 -7.14 1.04
N TRP A 144 3.84 -8.25 0.80
CA TRP A 144 3.35 -9.56 1.20
C TRP A 144 3.29 -9.68 2.72
N THR A 145 2.11 -10.05 3.22
CA THR A 145 1.80 -10.19 4.65
C THR A 145 1.42 -11.62 4.99
N LEU A 146 1.95 -12.12 6.10
CA LEU A 146 1.52 -13.35 6.72
C LEU A 146 0.22 -13.13 7.51
N PHE A 147 -0.83 -13.85 7.15
CA PHE A 147 -2.08 -13.91 7.93
C PHE A 147 -2.07 -15.07 8.93
N GLY A 148 -1.24 -16.08 8.69
CA GLY A 148 -1.05 -17.24 9.56
C GLY A 148 -1.03 -18.55 8.79
N GLY A 149 -1.54 -19.62 9.40
CA GLY A 149 -1.68 -20.93 8.76
C GLY A 149 -2.87 -20.96 7.79
N SER A 150 -2.76 -21.69 6.70
CA SER A 150 -3.78 -21.76 5.65
C SER A 150 -5.16 -22.13 6.21
N GLU A 151 -6.17 -21.33 5.85
CA GLU A 151 -7.57 -21.62 6.15
C GLU A 151 -8.12 -22.86 5.42
N GLN A 152 -7.40 -23.33 4.38
CA GLN A 152 -7.72 -24.52 3.60
C GLN A 152 -7.27 -25.83 4.30
N GLY A 153 -6.66 -25.71 5.48
CA GLY A 153 -6.08 -26.83 6.21
C GLY A 153 -4.70 -27.22 5.70
N PRO A 154 -4.02 -28.14 6.41
CA PRO A 154 -2.63 -28.47 6.11
C PRO A 154 -2.47 -29.40 4.89
N GLU A 155 -3.47 -30.23 4.59
CA GLU A 155 -3.38 -31.25 3.52
C GLU A 155 -3.75 -30.73 2.13
N ARG A 156 -4.89 -30.05 2.01
CA ARG A 156 -5.42 -29.61 0.70
C ARG A 156 -4.43 -28.70 -0.03
N ALA A 157 -3.96 -27.65 0.65
CA ALA A 157 -3.00 -26.71 0.07
C ALA A 157 -1.66 -27.38 -0.29
N PHE A 158 -1.22 -28.37 0.50
CA PHE A 158 -0.04 -29.16 0.18
C PHE A 158 -0.23 -29.94 -1.13
N TRP A 159 -1.31 -30.72 -1.28
CA TRP A 159 -1.54 -31.51 -2.49
C TRP A 159 -1.80 -30.66 -3.74
N LYS A 160 -2.47 -29.51 -3.59
CA LYS A 160 -2.69 -28.54 -4.69
C LYS A 160 -1.40 -28.01 -5.32
N SER A 161 -0.28 -28.07 -4.58
CA SER A 161 1.04 -27.67 -5.09
C SER A 161 1.55 -28.52 -6.25
N PHE A 162 0.99 -29.71 -6.46
CA PHE A 162 1.37 -30.62 -7.54
C PHE A 162 0.43 -30.54 -8.74
N TYR A 163 -0.33 -29.44 -8.84
CA TYR A 163 -1.21 -29.11 -9.96
C TYR A 163 -0.78 -27.77 -10.58
N THR A 164 -1.20 -27.54 -11.83
CA THR A 164 -0.95 -26.28 -12.57
C THR A 164 -2.24 -25.54 -12.93
N ALA A 165 -3.37 -26.26 -12.89
CA ALA A 165 -4.72 -25.79 -13.15
C ALA A 165 -5.72 -26.81 -12.56
N PRO A 166 -7.03 -26.51 -12.48
CA PRO A 166 -8.02 -27.45 -11.96
C PRO A 166 -7.98 -28.77 -12.73
N GLY A 167 -7.71 -29.87 -12.03
CA GLY A 167 -7.62 -31.22 -12.61
C GLY A 167 -6.40 -31.49 -13.51
N LYS A 168 -5.44 -30.56 -13.60
CA LYS A 168 -4.21 -30.72 -14.40
C LYS A 168 -2.99 -30.82 -13.50
N GLU A 169 -2.47 -32.03 -13.35
CA GLU A 169 -1.26 -32.30 -12.57
C GLU A 169 -0.03 -31.61 -13.19
N ALA A 170 0.92 -31.24 -12.33
CA ALA A 170 2.27 -30.89 -12.72
C ALA A 170 3.06 -32.18 -13.07
N PRO A 171 4.22 -32.10 -13.74
CA PRO A 171 5.07 -33.26 -13.97
C PRO A 171 5.34 -34.05 -12.69
N LYS A 172 5.20 -35.38 -12.73
CA LYS A 172 5.32 -36.29 -11.57
C LYS A 172 6.68 -36.19 -10.87
N GLU A 173 7.71 -35.82 -11.64
CA GLU A 173 9.09 -35.63 -11.19
C GLU A 173 9.16 -34.57 -10.10
N ILE A 174 8.34 -33.51 -10.18
CA ILE A 174 8.29 -32.45 -9.16
C ILE A 174 7.91 -33.03 -7.78
N GLY A 175 6.92 -33.91 -7.73
CA GLY A 175 6.47 -34.56 -6.50
C GLY A 175 7.50 -35.53 -5.94
N ILE A 176 8.05 -36.39 -6.82
CA ILE A 176 9.07 -37.36 -6.44
C ILE A 176 10.33 -36.66 -5.94
N ASP A 177 10.86 -35.68 -6.69
CA ASP A 177 12.09 -34.96 -6.34
C ASP A 177 11.90 -34.08 -5.10
N PHE A 178 10.70 -33.56 -4.84
CA PHE A 178 10.41 -32.89 -3.58
C PHE A 178 10.60 -33.83 -2.39
N ILE A 179 10.02 -35.04 -2.41
CA ILE A 179 10.16 -36.00 -1.32
C ILE A 179 11.61 -36.46 -1.18
N ARG A 180 12.31 -36.72 -2.28
CA ARG A 180 13.74 -37.09 -2.27
C ARG A 180 14.58 -36.04 -1.56
N ARG A 181 14.42 -34.77 -1.93
CA ARG A 181 15.16 -33.64 -1.33
C ARG A 181 14.78 -33.41 0.13
N LEU A 182 13.51 -33.61 0.50
CA LEU A 182 13.07 -33.53 1.89
C LEU A 182 13.72 -34.62 2.75
N LEU A 183 13.73 -35.87 2.28
CA LEU A 183 14.33 -36.99 3.02
C LEU A 183 15.85 -36.87 3.10
N ALA A 184 16.51 -36.45 2.02
CA ALA A 184 17.94 -36.17 2.03
C ALA A 184 18.28 -35.02 3.00
N GLY A 185 17.57 -33.89 2.91
CA GLY A 185 17.84 -32.70 3.72
C GLY A 185 17.53 -32.86 5.21
N ALA A 186 16.42 -33.52 5.55
CA ALA A 186 15.99 -33.69 6.94
C ALA A 186 16.61 -34.92 7.62
N TYR A 187 16.78 -36.03 6.89
CA TYR A 187 17.14 -37.32 7.46
C TYR A 187 18.40 -37.96 6.86
N GLY A 188 19.07 -37.32 5.89
CA GLY A 188 20.28 -37.86 5.26
C GLY A 188 20.02 -39.09 4.38
N VAL A 189 18.79 -39.30 3.91
CA VAL A 189 18.41 -40.45 3.10
C VAL A 189 18.49 -40.12 1.62
N GLU A 190 19.56 -40.58 0.97
CA GLU A 190 19.74 -40.46 -0.46
C GLU A 190 18.91 -41.51 -1.22
N THR A 191 18.20 -41.06 -2.26
CA THR A 191 17.40 -41.91 -3.15
C THR A 191 17.56 -41.40 -4.57
N HIS A 192 17.65 -42.30 -5.56
CA HIS A 192 17.95 -41.95 -6.95
C HIS A 192 16.72 -42.00 -7.89
N GLY A 193 15.59 -42.54 -7.42
CA GLY A 193 14.36 -42.63 -8.18
C GLY A 193 13.13 -43.07 -7.37
N PRO A 194 11.96 -43.30 -8.02
CA PRO A 194 10.72 -43.65 -7.34
C PRO A 194 10.77 -45.00 -6.62
N ASP A 195 11.43 -46.01 -7.20
CA ASP A 195 11.56 -47.33 -6.58
C ASP A 195 12.39 -47.25 -5.27
N ASP A 196 13.43 -46.41 -5.27
CA ASP A 196 14.28 -46.19 -4.10
C ASP A 196 13.51 -45.57 -2.93
N LEU A 197 12.55 -44.65 -3.19
CA LEU A 197 11.71 -44.08 -2.13
C LEU A 197 10.88 -45.16 -1.43
N ARG A 198 10.26 -46.05 -2.23
CA ARG A 198 9.44 -47.13 -1.68
C ARG A 198 10.29 -48.13 -0.90
N LEU A 199 11.50 -48.44 -1.39
CA LEU A 199 12.49 -49.31 -0.74
C LEU A 199 13.07 -48.68 0.54
N ALA A 200 13.26 -47.36 0.57
CA ALA A 200 13.67 -46.60 1.75
C ALA A 200 12.60 -46.57 2.87
N GLY A 201 11.39 -47.08 2.58
CA GLY A 201 10.31 -47.19 3.55
C GLY A 201 9.35 -45.99 3.57
N PHE A 202 9.33 -45.16 2.51
CA PHE A 202 8.40 -44.04 2.39
C PHE A 202 6.99 -44.53 2.02
N ARG A 203 5.98 -44.06 2.76
CA ARG A 203 4.55 -44.32 2.50
C ARG A 203 3.72 -43.07 2.73
N ILE A 204 2.55 -43.03 2.11
CA ILE A 204 1.54 -41.97 2.26
C ILE A 204 0.30 -42.56 2.90
N LEU A 205 -0.20 -41.93 3.96
CA LEU A 205 -1.51 -42.20 4.54
C LEU A 205 -2.36 -40.93 4.42
N PRO A 206 -3.27 -40.83 3.44
CA PRO A 206 -4.11 -39.64 3.25
C PRO A 206 -5.12 -39.48 4.39
N GLN A 207 -5.66 -38.28 4.61
CA GLN A 207 -6.79 -38.10 5.54
C GLN A 207 -7.97 -39.01 5.22
N ASP A 208 -8.74 -39.33 6.25
CA ASP A 208 -10.02 -40.01 6.05
C ASP A 208 -11.04 -39.00 5.51
N LYS A 209 -11.70 -39.32 4.40
CA LYS A 209 -12.73 -38.46 3.80
C LYS A 209 -13.93 -38.23 4.73
N ARG A 210 -14.15 -39.10 5.72
CA ARG A 210 -15.25 -38.99 6.69
C ARG A 210 -14.90 -38.18 7.93
N GLU A 211 -13.60 -37.95 8.18
CA GLU A 211 -13.07 -37.31 9.40
C GLU A 211 -12.10 -36.16 9.08
N SER A 212 -12.03 -35.71 7.82
CA SER A 212 -11.11 -34.66 7.39
C SER A 212 -11.46 -33.36 8.09
N PHE A 213 -10.43 -32.78 8.70
CA PHE A 213 -10.55 -31.67 9.62
C PHE A 213 -9.59 -30.56 9.19
N PRO A 214 -10.04 -29.29 9.12
CA PRO A 214 -11.36 -28.77 9.51
C PRO A 214 -12.48 -28.96 8.47
N TRP A 215 -12.15 -29.36 7.23
CA TRP A 215 -13.14 -29.49 6.14
C TRP A 215 -13.03 -30.85 5.42
N PRO A 216 -14.15 -31.43 4.95
CA PRO A 216 -14.20 -32.44 3.89
C PRO A 216 -13.26 -32.11 2.73
N SER A 217 -12.29 -32.99 2.46
CA SER A 217 -11.46 -32.90 1.25
C SER A 217 -11.86 -33.99 0.25
N ASP A 218 -12.48 -33.57 -0.84
CA ASP A 218 -12.72 -34.41 -2.02
C ASP A 218 -11.52 -34.42 -3.00
N GLU A 219 -10.41 -33.77 -2.62
CA GLU A 219 -9.25 -33.60 -3.51
C GLU A 219 -8.64 -34.96 -3.86
N ALA A 220 -8.41 -35.17 -5.16
CA ALA A 220 -7.68 -36.34 -5.63
C ALA A 220 -6.19 -36.18 -5.29
N LEU A 221 -5.59 -37.23 -4.75
CA LEU A 221 -4.13 -37.29 -4.64
C LEU A 221 -3.52 -37.28 -6.06
N PRO A 222 -2.42 -36.55 -6.28
CA PRO A 222 -1.71 -36.60 -7.55
C PRO A 222 -1.33 -38.04 -7.93
N SER A 223 -1.39 -38.38 -9.21
CA SER A 223 -1.15 -39.74 -9.74
C SER A 223 0.18 -40.34 -9.30
N TRP A 224 1.22 -39.53 -9.14
CA TRP A 224 2.55 -39.96 -8.69
C TRP A 224 2.55 -40.58 -7.28
N THR A 225 1.54 -40.29 -6.47
CA THR A 225 1.42 -40.80 -5.09
C THR A 225 0.97 -42.26 -5.03
N ALA A 226 0.32 -42.77 -6.09
CA ALA A 226 -0.32 -44.09 -6.09
C ALA A 226 0.60 -45.24 -5.67
N PRO A 227 1.89 -45.30 -6.07
CA PRO A 227 2.83 -46.32 -5.62
C PRO A 227 3.18 -46.24 -4.13
N TYR A 228 2.89 -45.15 -3.42
CA TYR A 228 3.29 -44.95 -2.02
C TYR A 228 2.12 -45.00 -1.04
N VAL A 229 0.88 -44.94 -1.53
CA VAL A 229 -0.32 -45.02 -0.67
C VAL A 229 -0.34 -46.34 0.09
N TRP A 230 -0.35 -46.24 1.41
CA TRP A 230 -0.51 -47.38 2.31
C TRP A 230 -1.96 -47.83 2.35
N LYS A 231 -2.19 -49.15 2.30
CA LYS A 231 -3.53 -49.75 2.31
C LYS A 231 -3.78 -50.47 3.64
N PRO A 232 -5.01 -50.46 4.21
CA PRO A 232 -5.32 -51.04 5.53
C PRO A 232 -4.88 -52.49 5.79
N ARG A 233 -4.67 -53.29 4.73
CA ARG A 233 -4.22 -54.69 4.83
C ARG A 233 -2.71 -54.88 4.66
N GLN A 234 -1.94 -53.82 4.45
CA GLN A 234 -0.49 -53.89 4.32
C GLN A 234 0.17 -53.89 5.70
N ALA A 235 1.24 -54.67 5.86
CA ALA A 235 2.06 -54.62 7.06
C ALA A 235 2.68 -53.23 7.25
N VAL A 236 2.79 -52.79 8.50
CA VAL A 236 3.51 -51.56 8.89
C VAL A 236 5.03 -51.80 8.92
N GLU A 237 5.45 -53.06 8.98
CA GLU A 237 6.86 -53.46 8.97
C GLU A 237 7.54 -52.98 7.68
N GLY A 238 8.66 -52.27 7.82
CA GLY A 238 9.39 -51.64 6.72
C GLY A 238 8.94 -50.21 6.35
N VAL A 239 7.90 -49.67 6.98
CA VAL A 239 7.57 -48.24 6.86
C VAL A 239 8.45 -47.43 7.82
N LYS A 240 9.31 -46.56 7.25
CA LYS A 240 10.22 -45.69 8.01
C LYS A 240 9.82 -44.23 7.98
N TYR A 241 9.16 -43.79 6.91
CA TYR A 241 8.71 -42.40 6.72
C TYR A 241 7.25 -42.41 6.28
N LEU A 242 6.37 -41.86 7.10
CA LEU A 242 4.93 -41.79 6.82
C LEU A 242 4.51 -40.35 6.58
N LEU A 243 4.16 -40.02 5.33
CA LEU A 243 3.52 -38.73 5.00
C LEU A 243 2.02 -38.80 5.33
N THR A 244 1.58 -38.02 6.32
CA THR A 244 0.17 -37.96 6.75
C THR A 244 -0.13 -36.64 7.44
N PHE A 245 -1.33 -36.12 7.18
CA PHE A 245 -1.89 -34.94 7.86
C PHE A 245 -3.02 -35.32 8.82
N ARG A 246 -3.19 -36.61 9.12
CA ARG A 246 -4.17 -37.04 10.12
C ARG A 246 -3.74 -36.59 11.52
N PRO A 247 -4.69 -36.23 12.40
CA PRO A 247 -4.39 -36.05 13.81
C PRO A 247 -3.71 -37.28 14.41
N PHE A 248 -2.67 -37.07 15.22
CA PHE A 248 -1.87 -38.17 15.78
C PHE A 248 -2.75 -39.18 16.56
N GLY A 249 -3.71 -38.68 17.34
CA GLY A 249 -4.63 -39.51 18.11
C GLY A 249 -5.57 -40.37 17.26
N GLN A 250 -5.71 -40.06 15.96
CA GLN A 250 -6.55 -40.78 15.00
C GLN A 250 -5.73 -41.69 14.06
N LEU A 251 -4.41 -41.75 14.21
CA LEU A 251 -3.59 -42.69 13.46
C LEU A 251 -3.85 -44.13 13.94
N PRO A 252 -3.73 -45.15 13.07
CA PRO A 252 -3.70 -46.54 13.53
C PRO A 252 -2.70 -46.76 14.65
N GLU A 253 -3.08 -47.52 15.68
CA GLU A 253 -2.29 -47.75 16.90
C GLU A 253 -0.89 -48.29 16.63
N THR A 254 -0.73 -49.06 15.54
CA THR A 254 0.55 -49.57 15.04
C THR A 254 1.50 -48.45 14.60
N PHE A 255 1.01 -47.40 13.93
CA PHE A 255 1.83 -46.24 13.56
C PHE A 255 2.15 -45.37 14.78
N GLN A 256 1.18 -45.17 15.69
CA GLN A 256 1.42 -44.44 16.93
C GLN A 256 2.53 -45.11 17.75
N SER A 257 2.43 -46.42 17.97
CA SER A 257 3.42 -47.21 18.71
C SER A 257 4.81 -47.20 18.05
N ALA A 258 4.86 -47.33 16.72
CA ALA A 258 6.12 -47.31 15.99
C ALA A 258 6.82 -45.94 16.08
N TYR A 259 6.06 -44.85 15.98
CA TYR A 259 6.57 -43.49 16.12
C TYR A 259 7.10 -43.23 17.55
N LEU A 260 6.32 -43.53 18.59
CA LEU A 260 6.73 -43.31 19.98
C LEU A 260 7.93 -44.19 20.37
N ALA A 261 8.15 -45.31 19.68
CA ALA A 261 9.33 -46.17 19.84
C ALA A 261 10.55 -45.72 19.00
N GLY A 262 10.45 -44.64 18.23
CA GLY A 262 11.53 -44.13 17.35
C GLY A 262 11.84 -45.03 16.15
N LYS A 263 10.90 -45.90 15.76
CA LYS A 263 11.04 -46.81 14.60
C LYS A 263 10.48 -46.23 13.31
N LEU A 264 9.76 -45.10 13.41
CA LEU A 264 9.03 -44.44 12.33
C LEU A 264 9.15 -42.93 12.49
N HIS A 265 9.36 -42.21 11.39
CA HIS A 265 9.17 -40.77 11.31
C HIS A 265 7.82 -40.45 10.67
N ILE A 266 7.10 -39.48 11.25
CA ILE A 266 5.86 -38.95 10.66
C ILE A 266 6.17 -37.58 10.05
N ILE A 267 5.74 -37.39 8.80
CA ILE A 267 5.96 -36.18 8.02
C ILE A 267 4.59 -35.57 7.67
N PRO A 268 4.32 -34.30 8.00
CA PRO A 268 5.12 -33.48 8.90
C PRO A 268 5.07 -33.99 10.35
N TYR A 269 6.01 -33.54 11.18
CA TYR A 269 6.02 -33.80 12.62
C TYR A 269 4.64 -33.47 13.21
N PRO A 270 3.99 -34.38 13.97
CA PRO A 270 2.62 -34.18 14.44
C PRO A 270 2.39 -32.88 15.21
N GLY A 271 3.38 -32.44 16.00
CA GLY A 271 3.29 -31.17 16.74
C GLY A 271 3.29 -29.92 15.85
N SER A 272 3.68 -30.02 14.58
CA SER A 272 3.57 -28.91 13.62
C SER A 272 2.13 -28.69 13.12
N LEU A 273 1.22 -29.64 13.35
CA LEU A 273 -0.17 -29.58 12.90
C LEU A 273 -1.15 -29.05 13.97
N ILE A 274 -0.65 -28.77 15.19
CA ILE A 274 -1.49 -28.32 16.32
C ILE A 274 -2.27 -27.03 16.03
N PHE A 275 -1.83 -26.21 15.07
CA PHE A 275 -2.46 -24.93 14.76
C PHE A 275 -3.86 -25.07 14.18
N TRP A 276 -4.11 -26.14 13.42
CA TRP A 276 -5.41 -26.38 12.82
C TRP A 276 -6.37 -27.04 13.83
N GLY A 277 -5.86 -27.82 14.79
CA GLY A 277 -6.66 -28.54 15.80
C GLY A 277 -6.95 -27.80 17.10
N ALA A 278 -6.61 -26.51 17.22
CA ALA A 278 -6.83 -25.76 18.45
C ALA A 278 -8.34 -25.53 18.68
N PRO A 279 -8.97 -26.11 19.72
CA PRO A 279 -10.43 -26.12 19.85
C PRO A 279 -11.06 -24.72 19.87
N GLY A 280 -10.45 -23.77 20.60
CA GLY A 280 -10.94 -22.40 20.65
C GLY A 280 -10.92 -21.68 19.29
N ALA A 281 -9.95 -21.97 18.43
CA ALA A 281 -9.90 -21.37 17.09
C ALA A 281 -10.97 -21.95 16.16
N VAL A 282 -11.27 -23.25 16.31
CA VAL A 282 -12.34 -23.96 15.59
C VAL A 282 -13.70 -23.41 16.01
N GLU A 283 -13.89 -23.15 17.30
CA GLU A 283 -15.09 -22.50 17.83
C GLU A 283 -15.23 -21.07 17.31
N LEU A 284 -14.17 -20.25 17.42
CA LEU A 284 -14.16 -18.87 16.93
C LEU A 284 -14.49 -18.79 15.44
N GLN A 285 -14.04 -19.77 14.64
CA GLN A 285 -14.28 -19.81 13.19
C GLN A 285 -15.77 -19.81 12.81
N GLN A 286 -16.66 -20.26 13.71
CA GLN A 286 -18.11 -20.24 13.47
C GLN A 286 -18.67 -18.82 13.37
N SER A 287 -18.01 -17.84 14.00
CA SER A 287 -18.40 -16.42 14.00
C SER A 287 -17.41 -15.53 13.26
N LEU A 288 -16.15 -15.95 13.12
CA LEU A 288 -15.09 -15.21 12.47
C LEU A 288 -14.44 -16.06 11.36
N PRO A 289 -14.74 -15.80 10.07
CA PRO A 289 -14.07 -16.46 8.96
C PRO A 289 -12.55 -16.41 9.10
N PHE A 290 -11.91 -17.52 8.77
CA PHE A 290 -10.45 -17.70 8.81
C PHE A 290 -9.79 -17.54 10.20
N ALA A 291 -10.55 -17.66 11.30
CA ALA A 291 -9.98 -17.65 12.66
C ALA A 291 -8.84 -18.66 12.87
N LEU A 292 -8.81 -19.78 12.15
CA LEU A 292 -7.72 -20.77 12.21
C LEU A 292 -6.34 -20.19 11.86
N GLN A 293 -6.26 -19.16 11.02
CA GLN A 293 -4.99 -18.51 10.68
C GLN A 293 -4.27 -17.99 11.92
N THR A 294 -5.02 -17.47 12.91
CA THR A 294 -4.49 -16.82 14.13
C THR A 294 -3.54 -17.71 14.94
N GLN A 295 -3.70 -19.03 14.89
CA GLN A 295 -2.97 -19.93 15.79
C GLN A 295 -1.49 -20.05 15.45
N LEU A 296 -1.16 -20.04 14.16
CA LEU A 296 0.22 -19.97 13.68
C LEU A 296 0.75 -18.54 13.77
N LEU A 297 -0.08 -17.54 13.45
CA LEU A 297 0.33 -16.13 13.49
C LEU A 297 0.86 -15.72 14.87
N ASN A 298 0.21 -16.17 15.94
CA ASN A 298 0.59 -15.92 17.35
C ASN A 298 2.01 -16.40 17.75
N ILE A 299 2.71 -17.14 16.87
CA ILE A 299 4.06 -17.67 17.11
C ILE A 299 5.13 -16.82 16.43
N ILE A 300 4.73 -16.03 15.44
CA ILE A 300 5.67 -15.24 14.64
C ILE A 300 5.67 -13.82 15.19
N LEU A 301 6.86 -13.31 15.48
CA LEU A 301 7.04 -11.95 15.98
C LEU A 301 6.61 -10.92 14.93
N ARG A 302 6.04 -9.81 15.39
CA ARG A 302 5.68 -8.65 14.54
C ARG A 302 6.89 -8.21 13.73
N SER A 303 6.67 -7.88 12.46
CA SER A 303 7.70 -7.46 11.52
C SER A 303 7.09 -6.56 10.46
N GLU A 304 7.64 -5.36 10.21
CA GLU A 304 7.24 -4.54 9.06
C GLU A 304 8.06 -4.87 7.80
N ALA A 305 9.14 -5.66 7.96
CA ALA A 305 9.94 -6.35 6.94
C ALA A 305 10.06 -5.64 5.58
N PRO A 306 10.86 -4.57 5.44
CA PRO A 306 11.18 -4.02 4.13
C PRO A 306 11.83 -5.04 3.17
N HIS A 307 12.44 -6.09 3.73
CA HIS A 307 13.11 -7.21 3.06
C HIS A 307 12.66 -8.57 3.62
N GLY A 308 11.36 -8.88 3.51
CA GLY A 308 10.78 -10.13 4.01
C GLY A 308 9.25 -10.11 3.95
N LEU A 309 8.60 -10.95 4.76
CA LEU A 309 7.15 -10.93 4.95
C LEU A 309 6.78 -9.98 6.09
N ARG A 310 5.78 -9.12 5.86
CA ARG A 310 5.16 -8.36 6.94
C ARG A 310 4.36 -9.31 7.84
N VAL A 311 4.48 -9.13 9.15
CA VAL A 311 3.79 -9.91 10.18
C VAL A 311 3.10 -8.94 11.14
N PRO A 312 1.75 -8.87 11.14
CA PRO A 312 1.01 -8.02 12.06
C PRO A 312 1.15 -8.49 13.51
N GLN A 313 1.00 -7.58 14.46
CA GLN A 313 0.94 -7.95 15.87
C GLN A 313 -0.31 -8.79 16.14
N SER A 314 -0.13 -9.93 16.81
CA SER A 314 -1.21 -10.80 17.25
C SER A 314 -0.85 -11.44 18.58
N GLY A 315 -1.85 -11.83 19.36
CA GLY A 315 -1.63 -12.49 20.63
C GLY A 315 -2.78 -12.30 21.59
N TRP A 316 -2.43 -12.03 22.85
CA TRP A 316 -3.38 -11.85 23.94
C TRP A 316 -3.10 -10.52 24.65
N MET A 317 -4.14 -9.83 25.09
CA MET A 317 -4.05 -8.67 25.96
C MET A 317 -4.91 -8.89 27.21
N HIS A 318 -4.51 -8.24 28.30
CA HIS A 318 -5.22 -8.28 29.57
C HIS A 318 -5.44 -6.86 30.09
N GLU A 319 -6.73 -6.52 30.24
CA GLU A 319 -7.16 -5.29 30.90
C GLU A 319 -7.48 -5.61 32.37
N PRO A 320 -6.82 -4.98 33.36
CA PRO A 320 -7.03 -5.30 34.76
C PRO A 320 -8.45 -5.05 35.24
N LYS A 321 -9.01 -6.01 35.99
CA LYS A 321 -10.27 -5.85 36.72
C LYS A 321 -10.01 -5.72 38.23
N PRO A 322 -10.54 -4.70 38.92
CA PRO A 322 -10.39 -4.57 40.37
C PRO A 322 -10.84 -5.83 41.11
N GLY A 323 -10.01 -6.36 42.01
CA GLY A 323 -10.32 -7.55 42.81
C GLY A 323 -10.17 -8.90 42.09
N VAL A 324 -9.76 -8.93 40.82
CA VAL A 324 -9.50 -10.18 40.06
C VAL A 324 -8.00 -10.40 39.93
N SER A 325 -7.55 -11.65 40.12
CA SER A 325 -6.15 -12.03 39.98
C SER A 325 -5.66 -11.93 38.53
N LYS A 326 -4.35 -11.75 38.35
CA LYS A 326 -3.71 -11.73 37.00
C LYS A 326 -4.04 -13.02 36.24
N PRO A 327 -4.19 -12.95 34.90
CA PRO A 327 -4.58 -14.09 34.08
C PRO A 327 -3.53 -15.21 34.20
N HIS A 328 -4.01 -16.44 34.26
CA HIS A 328 -3.15 -17.62 34.33
C HIS A 328 -2.24 -17.74 33.10
N SER A 329 -1.05 -18.32 33.27
CA SER A 329 -0.06 -18.53 32.20
C SER A 329 -0.45 -19.56 31.12
N HIS A 330 -1.74 -19.91 31.02
CA HIS A 330 -2.27 -20.86 30.04
C HIS A 330 -2.45 -20.28 28.63
N TYR A 331 -2.30 -18.96 28.49
CA TYR A 331 -2.41 -18.21 27.24
C TYR A 331 -1.03 -17.74 26.74
N GLY A 332 -0.99 -17.22 25.50
CA GLY A 332 0.23 -16.71 24.86
C GLY A 332 0.85 -15.51 25.59
N PRO A 333 1.98 -14.96 25.12
CA PRO A 333 2.54 -13.75 25.71
C PRO A 333 1.50 -12.63 25.72
N MET A 334 1.41 -11.91 26.84
CA MET A 334 0.51 -10.76 26.99
C MET A 334 1.16 -9.54 26.35
N LEU A 335 0.57 -9.06 25.26
CA LEU A 335 0.98 -7.91 24.48
C LEU A 335 -0.05 -6.80 24.70
N ASN A 336 0.11 -6.07 25.81
CA ASN A 336 -0.80 -5.02 26.27
C ASN A 336 -0.50 -3.64 25.69
N THR A 337 0.61 -3.50 24.96
CA THR A 337 1.03 -2.26 24.32
C THR A 337 1.14 -2.45 22.82
N PHE A 338 1.03 -1.34 22.10
CA PHE A 338 1.30 -1.26 20.68
C PHE A 338 2.27 -0.12 20.43
N ARG A 339 3.33 -0.41 19.68
CA ARG A 339 4.20 0.63 19.16
C ARG A 339 3.57 1.22 17.91
N ARG A 340 3.11 2.47 18.03
CA ARG A 340 2.70 3.28 16.89
C ARG A 340 3.96 3.74 16.17
N THR A 341 4.00 3.51 14.86
CA THR A 341 4.99 4.11 13.98
C THR A 341 4.45 5.48 13.60
N HIS A 342 5.12 6.54 14.04
CA HIS A 342 4.65 7.90 13.75
C HIS A 342 4.96 8.26 12.29
N ARG A 343 4.03 8.92 11.59
CA ARG A 343 4.20 9.33 10.17
C ARG A 343 5.44 10.21 9.92
N TRP A 344 6.01 10.78 10.99
CA TRP A 344 7.20 11.64 10.99
C TRP A 344 8.52 10.93 11.30
N ALA A 345 8.46 9.64 11.62
CA ALA A 345 9.68 8.85 11.76
C ALA A 345 10.41 8.83 10.42
N LYS A 346 11.72 9.16 10.42
CA LYS A 346 12.56 9.22 9.22
C LYS A 346 12.74 7.82 8.61
N VAL A 347 11.76 7.38 7.82
CA VAL A 347 11.71 6.04 7.24
C VAL A 347 11.50 6.17 5.73
N LEU A 348 12.52 5.80 4.96
CA LEU A 348 12.35 5.57 3.51
C LEU A 348 11.48 4.34 3.26
N ARG A 349 10.84 4.23 2.09
CA ARG A 349 9.90 3.12 1.80
C ARG A 349 10.51 1.70 1.94
N ASP A 350 11.84 1.60 1.96
CA ASP A 350 12.64 0.38 2.09
C ASP A 350 13.33 0.22 3.46
N GLN A 351 13.01 1.05 4.45
CA GLN A 351 13.56 0.93 5.81
C GLN A 351 12.58 0.25 6.78
N ASP A 352 13.13 -0.37 7.83
CA ASP A 352 12.36 -1.04 8.88
C ASP A 352 11.99 -0.04 9.98
N GLU A 353 10.69 0.17 10.16
CA GLU A 353 10.15 1.15 11.10
C GLU A 353 10.24 0.69 12.54
N LEU A 354 10.21 -0.62 12.78
CA LEU A 354 10.29 -1.16 14.14
C LEU A 354 11.69 -0.99 14.73
N ALA A 355 12.70 -0.80 13.88
CA ALA A 355 14.07 -0.52 14.29
C ALA A 355 14.29 0.90 14.80
N LEU A 356 13.33 1.82 14.60
CA LEU A 356 13.41 3.19 15.11
C LEU A 356 12.86 3.31 16.55
N MET A 357 13.33 4.31 17.29
CA MET A 357 12.78 4.65 18.61
C MET A 357 11.32 5.08 18.46
N GLY A 358 10.39 4.42 19.14
CA GLY A 358 8.97 4.71 19.10
C GLY A 358 8.32 4.63 20.48
N ARG A 359 7.22 5.37 20.66
CA ARG A 359 6.38 5.34 21.86
C ARG A 359 5.52 4.07 21.85
N GLU A 360 5.40 3.42 23.01
CA GLU A 360 4.48 2.31 23.22
C GLU A 360 3.28 2.79 24.01
N ASP A 361 2.09 2.64 23.42
CA ASP A 361 0.83 3.04 24.04
C ASP A 361 0.01 1.82 24.44
N LYS A 362 -0.83 1.99 25.46
CA LYS A 362 -1.74 0.95 25.93
C LYS A 362 -2.72 0.57 24.84
N MET A 363 -2.93 -0.73 24.61
CA MET A 363 -3.84 -1.26 23.57
C MET A 363 -5.23 -0.62 23.63
N LEU A 364 -5.82 -0.46 24.82
CA LEU A 364 -7.13 0.18 24.98
C LEU A 364 -7.17 1.59 24.36
N HIS A 365 -6.13 2.40 24.59
CA HIS A 365 -6.06 3.77 24.07
C HIS A 365 -5.81 3.75 22.56
N VAL A 366 -4.93 2.84 22.10
CA VAL A 366 -4.62 2.67 20.69
C VAL A 366 -5.86 2.32 19.86
N LEU A 367 -6.73 1.48 20.41
CA LEU A 367 -7.90 1.00 19.68
C LEU A 367 -9.06 2.00 19.71
N PHE A 368 -9.33 2.65 20.85
CA PHE A 368 -10.62 3.31 21.05
C PHE A 368 -10.56 4.78 21.50
N SER A 369 -9.41 5.28 21.97
CA SER A 369 -9.40 6.62 22.58
C SER A 369 -9.48 7.73 21.54
N THR A 370 -10.43 8.65 21.71
CA THR A 370 -10.52 9.91 20.95
C THR A 370 -10.10 11.12 21.78
N ILE A 371 -9.51 10.89 22.96
CA ILE A 371 -9.03 11.94 23.85
C ILE A 371 -7.84 12.65 23.19
N PRO A 372 -7.82 13.99 23.09
CA PRO A 372 -6.77 14.74 22.41
C PRO A 372 -5.34 14.36 22.82
N ASP A 373 -5.10 14.05 24.10
CA ASP A 373 -3.76 13.70 24.60
C ASP A 373 -3.32 12.28 24.21
N ASP A 374 -4.27 11.36 24.01
CA ASP A 374 -3.99 10.00 23.54
C ASP A 374 -3.73 9.97 22.02
N LEU A 375 -4.37 10.89 21.28
CA LEU A 375 -4.19 11.05 19.84
C LEU A 375 -2.98 11.91 19.47
N GLY A 376 -2.45 12.69 20.40
CA GLY A 376 -1.39 13.64 20.11
C GLY A 376 -1.78 14.59 18.98
N LEU A 377 -0.84 14.82 18.06
CA LEU A 377 -1.08 15.67 16.89
C LEU A 377 -1.59 14.90 15.67
N TYR A 378 -1.28 13.61 15.52
CA TYR A 378 -1.51 12.87 14.27
C TYR A 378 -2.04 11.44 14.41
N ASP A 379 -2.22 10.92 15.63
CA ASP A 379 -2.70 9.55 15.82
C ASP A 379 -4.23 9.46 15.69
N LYS A 380 -4.71 8.26 15.31
CA LYS A 380 -6.13 7.90 15.31
C LYS A 380 -6.39 6.55 15.99
N PRO A 381 -7.64 6.30 16.43
CA PRO A 381 -8.00 5.00 16.98
C PRO A 381 -7.95 3.92 15.90
N MET A 382 -7.47 2.74 16.25
CA MET A 382 -7.21 1.64 15.30
C MET A 382 -8.21 0.49 15.37
N ALA A 383 -9.39 0.65 16.00
CA ALA A 383 -10.35 -0.45 16.16
C ALA A 383 -10.87 -1.06 14.83
N ARG A 384 -10.81 -0.32 13.71
CA ARG A 384 -11.10 -0.87 12.37
C ARG A 384 -10.02 -1.83 11.85
N ASN A 385 -8.81 -1.80 12.41
CA ASN A 385 -7.66 -2.61 11.99
C ASN A 385 -7.39 -3.80 12.93
N ILE A 386 -8.36 -4.20 13.76
CA ILE A 386 -8.22 -5.31 14.71
C ILE A 386 -9.40 -6.27 14.65
N GLN A 387 -9.12 -7.55 14.88
CA GLN A 387 -10.14 -8.53 15.26
C GLN A 387 -9.89 -8.96 16.70
N LEU A 388 -10.94 -8.92 17.52
CA LEU A 388 -10.87 -9.09 18.98
C LEU A 388 -11.88 -10.13 19.46
N TRP A 389 -11.47 -10.99 20.40
CA TRP A 389 -12.33 -12.00 21.01
C TRP A 389 -12.03 -12.18 22.51
N THR A 390 -12.98 -12.76 23.25
CA THR A 390 -12.83 -13.04 24.69
C THR A 390 -11.86 -14.19 24.97
N GLY A 391 -11.45 -14.37 26.24
CA GLY A 391 -10.75 -15.58 26.72
C GLY A 391 -11.44 -16.90 26.36
N GLY A 392 -12.75 -16.88 26.18
CA GLY A 392 -13.57 -18.02 25.76
C GLY A 392 -13.69 -18.20 24.24
N PHE A 393 -12.95 -17.44 23.42
CA PHE A 393 -13.02 -17.50 21.96
C PHE A 393 -14.37 -17.07 21.35
N HIS A 394 -15.11 -16.21 22.05
CA HIS A 394 -16.27 -15.53 21.48
C HIS A 394 -15.85 -14.21 20.85
N LEU A 395 -16.21 -13.99 19.57
CA LEU A 395 -15.94 -12.76 18.84
C LEU A 395 -16.54 -11.55 19.57
N LEU A 396 -15.73 -10.50 19.74
CA LEU A 396 -16.16 -9.20 20.27
C LEU A 396 -16.23 -8.16 19.14
N LEU A 397 -15.23 -8.14 18.27
CA LEU A 397 -15.12 -7.15 17.19
C LEU A 397 -14.45 -7.77 15.97
N ASP A 398 -15.10 -7.62 14.81
CA ASP A 398 -14.47 -7.75 13.50
C ASP A 398 -14.27 -6.36 12.90
N GLY A 399 -13.16 -5.71 13.25
CA GLY A 399 -12.89 -4.30 12.95
C GLY A 399 -13.14 -3.90 11.50
N PRO A 400 -12.64 -4.64 10.50
CA PRO A 400 -12.87 -4.35 9.09
C PRO A 400 -14.34 -4.18 8.68
N LEU A 401 -15.27 -4.85 9.37
CA LEU A 401 -16.72 -4.82 9.12
C LEU A 401 -17.51 -4.05 10.19
N ALA A 402 -16.85 -3.56 11.25
CA ALA A 402 -17.49 -2.98 12.42
C ALA A 402 -18.06 -1.58 12.17
N SER A 403 -19.25 -1.32 12.69
CA SER A 403 -19.82 0.02 12.80
C SER A 403 -19.29 0.77 14.03
N GLY A 404 -19.51 2.10 14.08
CA GLY A 404 -19.23 2.90 15.27
C GLY A 404 -19.93 2.39 16.54
N THR A 405 -21.13 1.81 16.40
CA THR A 405 -21.87 1.19 17.51
C THR A 405 -21.17 -0.06 18.03
N ASP A 406 -20.67 -0.92 17.13
CA ASP A 406 -19.93 -2.14 17.51
C ASP A 406 -18.63 -1.79 18.25
N MET A 407 -17.94 -0.75 17.78
CA MET A 407 -16.71 -0.26 18.42
C MET A 407 -16.97 0.31 19.82
N LYS A 408 -18.04 1.10 20.00
CA LYS A 408 -18.45 1.62 21.33
C LYS A 408 -18.82 0.50 22.30
N ALA A 409 -19.61 -0.49 21.86
CA ALA A 409 -19.97 -1.64 22.68
C ALA A 409 -18.75 -2.49 23.09
N THR A 410 -17.83 -2.69 22.15
CA THR A 410 -16.56 -3.40 22.42
C THR A 410 -15.70 -2.64 23.42
N PHE A 411 -15.58 -1.31 23.27
CA PHE A 411 -14.83 -0.47 24.20
C PHE A 411 -15.31 -0.67 25.65
N HIS A 412 -16.62 -0.59 25.90
CA HIS A 412 -17.17 -0.80 27.24
C HIS A 412 -16.85 -2.20 27.79
N THR A 413 -16.94 -3.23 26.94
CA THR A 413 -16.61 -4.60 27.34
C THR A 413 -15.14 -4.75 27.74
N VAL A 414 -14.23 -4.10 27.01
CA VAL A 414 -12.79 -4.15 27.32
C VAL A 414 -12.48 -3.34 28.58
N GLU A 415 -13.09 -2.16 28.75
CA GLU A 415 -12.92 -1.27 29.89
C GLU A 415 -13.29 -1.92 31.23
N GLU A 416 -14.28 -2.82 31.25
CA GLU A 416 -14.66 -3.60 32.44
C GLU A 416 -13.57 -4.58 32.93
N GLY A 417 -12.54 -4.80 32.12
CA GLY A 417 -11.41 -5.67 32.42
C GLY A 417 -11.66 -7.12 32.00
N GLY A 418 -10.58 -7.81 31.64
CA GLY A 418 -10.65 -9.19 31.16
C GLY A 418 -9.43 -9.63 30.37
N LEU A 419 -9.52 -10.85 29.83
CA LEU A 419 -8.53 -11.41 28.93
C LEU A 419 -9.13 -11.46 27.52
N PHE A 420 -8.38 -10.95 26.55
CA PHE A 420 -8.82 -10.84 25.16
C PHE A 420 -7.74 -11.34 24.20
N GLY A 421 -8.12 -12.14 23.23
CA GLY A 421 -7.23 -12.50 22.12
C GLY A 421 -7.47 -11.57 20.95
N TYR A 422 -6.41 -11.28 20.18
CA TYR A 422 -6.52 -10.37 19.05
C TYR A 422 -5.53 -10.66 17.92
N ARG A 423 -5.85 -10.15 16.74
CA ARG A 423 -4.88 -9.88 15.67
C ARG A 423 -5.14 -8.51 15.05
N PHE A 424 -4.07 -7.75 14.79
CA PHE A 424 -4.17 -6.66 13.84
C PHE A 424 -4.36 -7.24 12.44
N GLN A 425 -5.31 -6.67 11.70
CA GLN A 425 -5.76 -7.17 10.42
C GLN A 425 -5.80 -5.99 9.43
N TYR A 426 -4.87 -6.01 8.48
CA TYR A 426 -4.93 -5.15 7.30
C TYR A 426 -5.61 -5.93 6.16
N PRO A 427 -6.51 -5.32 5.38
CA PRO A 427 -7.27 -6.05 4.37
C PRO A 427 -6.38 -6.70 3.30
N ALA A 428 -6.71 -7.95 2.96
CA ALA A 428 -6.04 -8.72 1.91
C ALA A 428 -6.24 -8.07 0.52
N MET A 429 -5.32 -8.35 -0.41
CA MET A 429 -5.39 -7.83 -1.77
C MET A 429 -6.68 -8.27 -2.46
N ARG A 430 -7.21 -7.40 -3.32
CA ARG A 430 -8.44 -7.66 -4.07
C ARG A 430 -8.24 -7.61 -5.57
N VAL A 431 -8.97 -8.49 -6.26
CA VAL A 431 -9.19 -8.44 -7.72
C VAL A 431 -10.70 -8.39 -7.93
N GLY A 432 -11.19 -7.30 -8.51
CA GLY A 432 -12.63 -6.99 -8.53
C GLY A 432 -13.23 -6.99 -7.12
N ARG A 433 -14.20 -7.87 -6.88
CA ARG A 433 -14.87 -8.06 -5.58
C ARG A 433 -14.39 -9.30 -4.81
N HIS A 434 -13.19 -9.81 -5.15
CA HIS A 434 -12.65 -11.01 -4.54
C HIS A 434 -11.40 -10.74 -3.71
N GLU A 435 -11.35 -11.24 -2.48
CA GLU A 435 -10.15 -11.27 -1.63
C GLU A 435 -9.27 -12.45 -2.00
N VAL A 436 -7.98 -12.21 -2.21
CA VAL A 436 -7.05 -13.22 -2.71
C VAL A 436 -6.01 -13.58 -1.65
N TYR A 437 -5.87 -14.87 -1.38
CA TYR A 437 -4.89 -15.43 -0.47
C TYR A 437 -4.06 -16.49 -1.19
N TRP A 438 -2.74 -16.41 -1.07
CA TRP A 438 -1.83 -17.44 -1.50
C TRP A 438 -1.60 -18.45 -0.37
N GLN A 439 -2.02 -19.68 -0.61
CA GLN A 439 -1.82 -20.84 0.27
C GLN A 439 -0.45 -21.45 0.00
N ARG A 440 0.62 -20.79 0.47
CA ARG A 440 2.02 -21.15 0.16
C ARG A 440 2.60 -22.13 1.19
N PRO A 441 2.96 -23.37 0.81
CA PRO A 441 3.64 -24.31 1.70
C PRO A 441 4.97 -23.76 2.21
N LEU A 442 5.13 -23.72 3.53
CA LEU A 442 6.41 -23.59 4.21
C LEU A 442 6.94 -24.98 4.54
N VAL A 443 8.14 -25.26 4.05
CA VAL A 443 8.85 -26.53 4.30
C VAL A 443 10.12 -26.23 5.08
N ALA A 444 10.19 -26.69 6.32
CA ALA A 444 11.31 -26.39 7.21
C ALA A 444 11.58 -27.56 8.17
N TRP A 445 12.80 -27.66 8.70
CA TRP A 445 13.16 -28.68 9.69
C TRP A 445 14.34 -28.21 10.55
N LEU A 446 14.64 -28.97 11.60
CA LEU A 446 15.85 -28.82 12.39
C LEU A 446 16.95 -29.70 11.79
N SER A 447 18.01 -29.08 11.27
CA SER A 447 19.18 -29.81 10.74
C SER A 447 19.90 -30.61 11.82
N GLU A 448 20.79 -31.51 11.41
CA GLU A 448 21.63 -32.29 12.34
C GLU A 448 22.47 -31.41 13.27
N LYS A 449 22.83 -30.20 12.81
CA LYS A 449 23.58 -29.20 13.58
C LYS A 449 22.71 -28.42 14.57
N GLY A 450 21.41 -28.74 14.67
CA GLY A 450 20.48 -28.05 15.55
C GLY A 450 20.05 -26.66 15.05
N ALA A 451 20.32 -26.33 13.79
CA ALA A 451 19.88 -25.07 13.18
C ALA A 451 18.61 -25.29 12.35
N PRO A 452 17.61 -24.40 12.43
CA PRO A 452 16.49 -24.41 11.49
C PRO A 452 16.98 -24.29 10.05
N THR A 453 16.34 -25.02 9.15
CA THR A 453 16.61 -25.01 7.71
C THR A 453 15.28 -24.96 6.97
N VAL A 454 15.19 -24.10 5.95
CA VAL A 454 14.01 -23.94 5.09
C VAL A 454 14.36 -24.43 3.69
N LEU A 455 13.43 -25.11 3.02
CA LEU A 455 13.60 -25.50 1.61
C LEU A 455 13.20 -24.31 0.72
N PRO A 456 14.16 -23.64 0.05
CA PRO A 456 13.89 -22.37 -0.64
C PRO A 456 13.01 -22.51 -1.89
N ASP A 457 12.97 -23.70 -2.49
CA ASP A 457 12.23 -24.03 -3.71
C ASP A 457 11.17 -25.12 -3.45
N ALA A 458 10.52 -25.03 -2.28
CA ALA A 458 9.37 -25.85 -1.94
C ALA A 458 8.22 -25.68 -2.96
N PRO A 459 7.33 -26.68 -3.10
CA PRO A 459 6.14 -26.57 -3.92
C PRO A 459 5.32 -25.32 -3.56
N LEU A 460 4.80 -24.65 -4.57
CA LEU A 460 4.27 -23.28 -4.40
C LEU A 460 2.84 -23.21 -3.89
N GLY A 461 2.12 -24.34 -3.75
CA GLY A 461 0.70 -24.32 -3.41
C GLY A 461 -0.15 -23.70 -4.50
N TYR A 462 -1.17 -22.96 -4.08
CA TYR A 462 -2.16 -22.33 -4.97
C TYR A 462 -2.77 -21.11 -4.29
N LEU A 463 -3.46 -20.27 -5.05
CA LEU A 463 -4.19 -19.11 -4.55
C LEU A 463 -5.69 -19.41 -4.52
N THR A 464 -6.34 -18.88 -3.50
CA THR A 464 -7.79 -18.86 -3.32
C THR A 464 -8.29 -17.43 -3.42
N ALA A 465 -9.31 -17.22 -4.24
CA ALA A 465 -10.00 -15.94 -4.35
C ALA A 465 -11.47 -16.09 -3.91
N TYR A 466 -11.84 -15.41 -2.82
CA TYR A 466 -13.16 -15.48 -2.20
C TYR A 466 -13.97 -14.26 -2.57
N ALA A 467 -15.23 -14.44 -2.94
CA ALA A 467 -16.14 -13.30 -3.10
C ALA A 467 -16.31 -12.61 -1.74
N GLU A 468 -16.36 -11.28 -1.71
CA GLU A 468 -16.42 -10.50 -0.46
C GLU A 468 -17.63 -10.82 0.43
N ASN A 469 -18.70 -11.43 -0.13
CA ASN A 469 -19.90 -11.84 0.59
C ASN A 469 -19.97 -13.35 0.86
N ASP A 470 -18.96 -14.13 0.43
CA ASP A 470 -18.93 -15.59 0.61
C ASP A 470 -17.48 -16.08 0.76
N LEU A 471 -17.04 -16.15 2.02
CA LEU A 471 -15.68 -16.55 2.41
C LEU A 471 -15.54 -18.08 2.59
N ARG A 472 -16.48 -18.89 2.08
CA ARG A 472 -16.43 -20.34 2.25
C ARG A 472 -15.26 -20.97 1.47
N PRO A 473 -14.44 -21.82 2.11
CA PRO A 473 -13.32 -22.53 1.49
C PRO A 473 -13.63 -23.36 0.23
N ASP A 474 -14.85 -23.89 0.11
CA ASP A 474 -15.28 -24.69 -1.05
C ASP A 474 -15.77 -23.85 -2.24
N LYS A 475 -15.96 -22.53 -2.05
CA LYS A 475 -16.44 -21.59 -3.07
C LYS A 475 -15.36 -20.72 -3.70
N ALA A 476 -14.12 -20.84 -3.23
CA ALA A 476 -13.01 -20.06 -3.75
C ALA A 476 -12.76 -20.35 -5.24
N VAL A 477 -12.48 -19.31 -6.00
CA VAL A 477 -11.83 -19.46 -7.32
C VAL A 477 -10.37 -19.85 -7.08
N GLU A 478 -9.94 -20.94 -7.70
CA GLU A 478 -8.57 -21.49 -7.55
C GLU A 478 -7.66 -21.00 -8.68
N LEU A 479 -6.48 -20.48 -8.33
CA LEU A 479 -5.43 -20.05 -9.25
C LEU A 479 -4.08 -20.63 -8.81
N TRP A 480 -3.10 -20.69 -9.72
CA TRP A 480 -1.77 -21.27 -9.43
C TRP A 480 -0.65 -20.30 -9.75
N PRO A 481 0.37 -20.19 -8.89
CA PRO A 481 1.47 -19.26 -9.10
C PRO A 481 2.33 -19.64 -10.32
N ARG A 482 2.94 -18.63 -10.93
CA ARG A 482 3.89 -18.67 -12.03
C ARG A 482 5.05 -17.75 -11.68
N LEU A 483 6.14 -18.32 -11.17
CA LEU A 483 7.35 -17.54 -10.91
C LEU A 483 7.94 -17.10 -12.25
N LEU A 484 8.06 -15.78 -12.45
CA LEU A 484 8.75 -15.24 -13.61
C LEU A 484 10.27 -15.42 -13.44
N ARG A 485 10.97 -15.57 -14.57
CA ARG A 485 12.43 -15.77 -14.64
C ARG A 485 13.00 -15.04 -15.85
N ARG A 486 12.75 -13.73 -15.91
CA ARG A 486 13.24 -12.85 -16.97
C ARG A 486 14.66 -12.42 -16.65
N ASP A 487 15.55 -12.52 -17.64
CA ASP A 487 16.99 -12.33 -17.47
C ASP A 487 17.34 -10.97 -16.83
N LEU A 488 16.81 -9.87 -17.37
CA LEU A 488 17.15 -8.54 -16.90
C LEU A 488 16.60 -8.22 -15.49
N PRO A 489 15.32 -8.50 -15.16
CA PRO A 489 14.83 -8.44 -13.79
C PRO A 489 15.61 -9.32 -12.80
N SER A 490 15.96 -10.55 -13.17
CA SER A 490 16.76 -11.44 -12.32
C SER A 490 18.15 -10.88 -12.02
N ALA A 491 18.84 -10.36 -13.03
CA ALA A 491 20.14 -9.70 -12.84
C ALA A 491 20.03 -8.45 -11.95
N ALA A 492 18.96 -7.66 -12.09
CA ALA A 492 18.72 -6.50 -11.22
C ALA A 492 18.46 -6.91 -9.76
N VAL A 493 17.76 -8.03 -9.54
CA VAL A 493 17.53 -8.60 -8.20
C VAL A 493 18.84 -9.00 -7.54
N GLU A 494 19.76 -9.64 -8.27
CA GLU A 494 21.09 -9.98 -7.71
C GLU A 494 21.82 -8.73 -7.20
N MET A 495 21.71 -7.61 -7.92
CA MET A 495 22.29 -6.33 -7.47
C MET A 495 21.61 -5.75 -6.22
N LEU A 496 20.31 -5.99 -6.03
CA LEU A 496 19.55 -5.51 -4.87
C LEU A 496 19.70 -6.42 -3.65
N HIS A 497 19.91 -7.72 -3.87
CA HIS A 497 19.96 -8.73 -2.82
C HIS A 497 21.40 -8.99 -2.33
N GLN A 498 22.37 -9.04 -3.27
CA GLN A 498 23.77 -9.35 -2.98
C GLN A 498 24.69 -8.13 -3.08
N GLY A 499 24.17 -6.98 -3.53
CA GLY A 499 24.92 -5.74 -3.62
C GLY A 499 25.37 -5.26 -2.24
N GLN A 500 26.68 -5.18 -2.02
CA GLN A 500 27.22 -4.67 -0.75
C GLN A 500 27.35 -3.14 -0.71
N THR A 501 27.05 -2.45 -1.82
CA THR A 501 27.26 -1.00 -1.95
C THR A 501 25.96 -0.26 -2.31
N PRO A 502 25.78 0.97 -1.81
CA PRO A 502 24.65 1.83 -2.22
C PRO A 502 24.56 2.04 -3.74
N GLN A 503 25.71 2.04 -4.43
CA GLN A 503 25.78 2.13 -5.88
C GLN A 503 25.11 0.94 -6.58
N ALA A 504 25.39 -0.30 -6.13
CA ALA A 504 24.75 -1.49 -6.69
C ALA A 504 23.22 -1.45 -6.52
N HIS A 505 22.75 -1.01 -5.35
CA HIS A 505 21.33 -0.84 -5.08
C HIS A 505 20.68 0.20 -6.01
N ASN A 506 21.34 1.34 -6.24
CA ASN A 506 20.84 2.38 -7.13
C ASN A 506 20.76 1.89 -8.58
N VAL A 507 21.74 1.11 -9.04
CA VAL A 507 21.70 0.49 -10.38
C VAL A 507 20.52 -0.49 -10.48
N GLY A 508 20.38 -1.42 -9.53
CA GLY A 508 19.27 -2.39 -9.53
C GLY A 508 17.89 -1.71 -9.53
N ARG A 509 17.73 -0.63 -8.76
CA ARG A 509 16.51 0.22 -8.77
C ARG A 509 16.30 0.90 -10.11
N GLY A 510 17.35 1.45 -10.71
CA GLY A 510 17.31 2.08 -12.03
C GLY A 510 16.85 1.11 -13.11
N VAL A 511 17.43 -0.10 -13.14
CA VAL A 511 17.05 -1.16 -14.07
C VAL A 511 15.58 -1.57 -13.88
N ARG A 512 15.13 -1.79 -12.62
CA ARG A 512 13.72 -2.09 -12.32
C ARG A 512 12.78 -1.02 -12.86
N LYS A 513 13.07 0.25 -12.61
CA LYS A 513 12.24 1.38 -13.06
C LYS A 513 12.15 1.46 -14.58
N LEU A 514 13.28 1.32 -15.27
CA LEU A 514 13.32 1.33 -16.73
C LEU A 514 12.56 0.15 -17.34
N PHE A 515 12.74 -1.05 -16.80
CA PHE A 515 12.05 -2.25 -17.25
C PHE A 515 10.53 -2.14 -17.09
N ASN A 516 10.06 -1.76 -15.89
CA ASN A 516 8.62 -1.58 -15.65
C ASN A 516 8.02 -0.48 -16.54
N ALA A 517 8.74 0.63 -16.74
CA ALA A 517 8.29 1.70 -17.63
C ALA A 517 8.21 1.23 -19.09
N TRP A 518 9.16 0.43 -19.55
CA TRP A 518 9.17 -0.17 -20.88
C TRP A 518 7.97 -1.11 -21.09
N GLU A 519 7.67 -1.99 -20.12
CA GLU A 519 6.48 -2.87 -20.17
C GLU A 519 5.18 -2.04 -20.24
N LEU A 520 5.03 -1.04 -19.37
CA LEU A 520 3.87 -0.15 -19.35
C LEU A 520 3.73 0.71 -20.62
N CYS A 521 4.84 0.98 -21.33
CA CYS A 521 4.83 1.64 -22.63
C CYS A 521 4.56 0.67 -23.81
N GLY A 522 4.18 -0.57 -23.52
CA GLY A 522 3.90 -1.58 -24.53
C GLY A 522 5.16 -2.07 -25.22
N GLU A 523 6.25 -2.23 -24.46
CA GLU A 523 7.53 -2.79 -24.90
C GLU A 523 8.23 -1.96 -26.00
N LYS A 524 7.89 -0.67 -26.09
CA LYS A 524 8.54 0.28 -26.99
C LYS A 524 9.75 0.92 -26.32
N PRO A 525 10.88 1.14 -27.04
CA PRO A 525 12.02 1.84 -26.49
C PRO A 525 11.64 3.18 -25.85
N LEU A 526 12.15 3.42 -24.65
CA LEU A 526 11.94 4.67 -23.92
C LEU A 526 12.81 5.76 -24.54
N SER A 527 12.24 6.97 -24.66
CA SER A 527 13.02 8.12 -25.06
C SER A 527 14.12 8.40 -24.04
N ARG A 528 15.32 8.72 -24.52
CA ARG A 528 16.53 8.86 -23.68
C ARG A 528 16.34 9.82 -22.50
N SER A 529 15.66 10.94 -22.73
CA SER A 529 15.41 11.93 -21.69
C SER A 529 14.39 11.47 -20.64
N PHE A 530 13.36 10.73 -21.06
CA PHE A 530 12.43 10.07 -20.14
C PHE A 530 13.14 8.99 -19.31
N ALA A 531 13.99 8.16 -19.94
CA ALA A 531 14.84 7.20 -19.23
C ALA A 531 15.75 7.88 -18.19
N ARG A 532 16.34 9.05 -18.52
CA ARG A 532 17.13 9.83 -17.54
C ARG A 532 16.30 10.30 -16.36
N SER A 533 15.05 10.70 -16.57
CA SER A 533 14.16 11.14 -15.48
C SER A 533 13.74 10.01 -14.55
N LEU A 534 13.72 8.77 -15.04
CA LEU A 534 13.36 7.58 -14.26
C LEU A 534 14.48 7.08 -13.35
N VAL A 535 15.75 7.18 -13.77
CA VAL A 535 16.88 6.68 -12.99
C VAL A 535 17.30 7.66 -11.88
N THR A 536 17.66 7.11 -10.72
CA THR A 536 18.18 7.92 -9.61
C THR A 536 19.69 8.03 -9.80
N ALA A 537 20.13 9.18 -10.28
CA ALA A 537 21.50 9.49 -10.63
C ALA A 537 21.80 10.96 -10.23
N PRO A 538 23.01 11.30 -9.75
CA PRO A 538 23.37 12.68 -9.43
C PRO A 538 22.96 13.67 -10.52
N LYS A 539 22.53 14.88 -10.12
CA LYS A 539 21.95 15.90 -11.03
C LYS A 539 22.80 16.17 -12.29
N HIS A 540 24.13 16.11 -12.16
CA HIS A 540 25.07 16.36 -13.26
C HIS A 540 25.47 15.11 -14.05
N GLU A 541 25.12 13.91 -13.57
CA GLU A 541 25.36 12.67 -14.29
C GLU A 541 24.35 12.55 -15.45
N THR A 542 24.88 12.38 -16.66
CA THR A 542 24.10 12.14 -17.88
C THR A 542 23.65 10.69 -17.96
N LEU A 543 22.63 10.41 -18.77
CA LEU A 543 22.22 9.02 -19.01
C LEU A 543 23.33 8.19 -19.63
N ASP A 544 24.15 8.76 -20.52
CA ASP A 544 25.27 8.04 -21.15
C ASP A 544 26.29 7.59 -20.10
N GLN A 545 26.69 8.50 -19.22
CA GLN A 545 27.60 8.18 -18.11
C GLN A 545 27.03 7.09 -17.22
N TRP A 546 25.73 7.17 -16.89
CA TRP A 546 25.07 6.14 -16.09
C TRP A 546 25.05 4.78 -16.82
N LEU A 547 24.76 4.75 -18.12
CA LEU A 547 24.72 3.55 -18.96
C LEU A 547 26.12 2.93 -19.21
N GLU A 548 27.16 3.75 -19.25
CA GLU A 548 28.56 3.34 -19.37
C GLU A 548 29.08 2.74 -18.06
N ALA A 549 28.59 3.22 -16.92
CA ALA A 549 28.97 2.72 -15.60
C ALA A 549 28.26 1.40 -15.20
N LEU A 550 27.37 0.86 -16.04
CA LEU A 550 26.61 -0.35 -15.72
C LEU A 550 27.45 -1.62 -15.74
N PRO A 551 27.27 -2.53 -14.78
CA PRO A 551 27.85 -3.87 -14.84
C PRO A 551 27.35 -4.66 -16.06
N ALA A 552 28.19 -5.56 -16.57
CA ALA A 552 27.89 -6.38 -17.74
C ALA A 552 26.59 -7.20 -17.59
N ALA A 553 26.30 -7.68 -16.38
CA ALA A 553 25.11 -8.48 -16.06
C ALA A 553 23.78 -7.76 -16.38
N VAL A 554 23.75 -6.43 -16.31
CA VAL A 554 22.54 -5.62 -16.58
C VAL A 554 22.66 -4.78 -17.85
N ALA A 555 23.67 -5.01 -18.69
CA ALA A 555 23.92 -4.24 -19.91
C ALA A 555 22.75 -4.30 -20.91
N GLY A 556 21.92 -5.36 -20.85
CA GLY A 556 20.70 -5.50 -21.65
C GLY A 556 19.69 -4.36 -21.47
N VAL A 557 19.78 -3.58 -20.38
CA VAL A 557 18.92 -2.40 -20.16
C VAL A 557 19.06 -1.35 -21.28
N LYS A 558 20.18 -1.32 -22.01
CA LYS A 558 20.38 -0.44 -23.18
C LYS A 558 19.36 -0.71 -24.28
N GLY A 559 18.88 -1.95 -24.42
CA GLY A 559 17.86 -2.32 -25.40
C GLY A 559 16.45 -1.78 -25.09
N LEU A 560 16.21 -1.30 -23.87
CA LEU A 560 14.95 -0.70 -23.46
C LEU A 560 14.85 0.78 -23.84
N ILE A 561 15.92 1.36 -24.36
CA ILE A 561 16.10 2.80 -24.59
C ILE A 561 16.42 3.02 -26.07
N GLU A 562 15.99 4.15 -26.63
CA GLU A 562 16.37 4.55 -28.00
C GLU A 562 17.90 4.57 -28.20
N THR A 563 18.35 3.94 -29.30
CA THR A 563 19.76 3.70 -29.63
C THR A 563 20.51 4.96 -30.03
N GLU A 564 19.92 5.79 -30.89
CA GLU A 564 20.52 7.05 -31.30
C GLU A 564 20.18 8.15 -30.29
N LYS A 565 21.14 9.04 -30.01
CA LYS A 565 20.76 10.40 -29.65
C LYS A 565 19.99 10.90 -30.85
N ALA A 566 18.66 10.92 -30.77
CA ALA A 566 17.86 11.65 -31.76
C ALA A 566 18.58 12.99 -31.96
N PRO A 567 18.93 13.38 -33.20
CA PRO A 567 19.60 14.65 -33.42
C PRO A 567 18.81 15.68 -32.63
N VAL A 568 19.46 16.41 -31.73
CA VAL A 568 18.83 17.57 -31.09
C VAL A 568 18.21 18.31 -32.26
N PRO A 569 16.87 18.45 -32.35
CA PRO A 569 16.29 19.09 -33.51
C PRO A 569 17.00 20.43 -33.64
N GLN A 570 17.77 20.60 -34.72
CA GLN A 570 18.34 21.90 -35.04
C GLN A 570 17.14 22.76 -35.44
N GLY A 571 16.45 23.30 -34.43
CA GLY A 571 15.14 23.95 -34.57
C GLY A 571 14.07 23.39 -33.64
N ARG A 572 14.03 23.96 -32.41
CA ARG A 572 12.89 24.03 -31.46
C ARG A 572 12.39 22.71 -30.84
N ALA A 573 12.51 22.61 -29.52
CA ALA A 573 11.64 21.76 -28.68
C ALA A 573 10.16 22.03 -29.03
N PRO A 574 9.21 21.10 -28.78
CA PRO A 574 7.79 21.34 -29.02
C PRO A 574 7.39 22.70 -28.42
N GLU A 575 6.69 23.51 -29.20
CA GLU A 575 6.34 24.85 -28.75
C GLU A 575 5.49 24.75 -27.48
N SER A 576 5.94 25.43 -26.42
CA SER A 576 5.19 25.53 -25.17
C SER A 576 3.82 26.14 -25.45
N ARG A 577 2.77 25.60 -24.83
CA ARG A 577 1.41 26.12 -24.97
C ARG A 577 1.17 27.32 -24.04
N THR A 578 1.89 27.40 -22.93
CA THR A 578 1.63 28.37 -21.84
C THR A 578 2.81 29.26 -21.47
N TYR A 579 4.07 28.88 -21.74
CA TYR A 579 5.24 29.62 -21.25
C TYR A 579 5.39 31.05 -21.76
N ALA A 580 4.79 31.39 -22.91
CA ALA A 580 4.72 32.79 -23.34
C ALA A 580 4.02 33.71 -22.32
N ARG A 581 3.16 33.15 -21.47
CA ARG A 581 2.40 33.87 -20.44
C ARG A 581 2.97 33.64 -19.04
N THR A 582 3.51 32.45 -18.75
CA THR A 582 4.01 32.09 -17.42
C THR A 582 5.50 32.34 -17.20
N ALA A 583 6.34 32.30 -18.24
CA ALA A 583 7.76 32.69 -18.16
C ALA A 583 7.93 34.21 -18.27
N THR A 584 7.26 34.95 -17.38
CA THR A 584 7.27 36.41 -17.33
C THR A 584 7.41 36.92 -15.90
N ARG A 585 8.00 38.11 -15.75
CA ARG A 585 8.08 38.76 -14.43
C ARG A 585 6.70 39.14 -13.86
N ALA A 586 5.73 39.40 -14.72
CA ALA A 586 4.36 39.68 -14.30
C ALA A 586 3.74 38.44 -13.63
N TYR A 587 3.96 37.25 -14.19
CA TYR A 587 3.52 36.00 -13.58
C TYR A 587 4.18 35.76 -12.23
N GLU A 588 5.51 35.85 -12.12
CA GLU A 588 6.24 35.72 -10.84
C GLU A 588 5.72 36.69 -9.78
N THR A 589 5.55 37.96 -10.14
CA THR A 589 5.09 38.99 -9.20
C THR A 589 3.67 38.70 -8.71
N GLN A 590 2.80 38.24 -9.60
CA GLN A 590 1.43 37.90 -9.24
C GLN A 590 1.38 36.61 -8.40
N TYR A 591 2.20 35.62 -8.74
CA TYR A 591 2.36 34.39 -7.98
C TYR A 591 2.75 34.68 -6.53
N TRP A 592 3.83 35.45 -6.32
CA TRP A 592 4.26 35.88 -4.98
C TRP A 592 3.14 36.58 -4.19
N LYS A 593 2.46 37.54 -4.82
CA LYS A 593 1.40 38.32 -4.17
C LYS A 593 0.18 37.46 -3.82
N THR A 594 -0.16 36.51 -4.68
CA THR A 594 -1.28 35.60 -4.44
C THR A 594 -0.96 34.68 -3.27
N ILE A 595 0.25 34.09 -3.19
CA ILE A 595 0.66 33.27 -2.04
C ILE A 595 0.58 34.11 -0.76
N ALA A 596 1.23 35.27 -0.74
CA ALA A 596 1.26 36.13 0.46
C ALA A 596 -0.14 36.53 0.95
N PHE A 597 -1.09 36.75 0.04
CA PHE A 597 -2.48 37.05 0.41
C PHE A 597 -3.21 35.84 1.02
N LEU A 598 -2.99 34.64 0.48
CA LEU A 598 -3.66 33.42 0.94
C LEU A 598 -3.04 32.89 2.25
N SER A 599 -1.72 33.00 2.40
CA SER A 599 -0.98 32.47 3.55
C SER A 599 -0.98 33.41 4.75
N GLU A 600 -0.59 34.68 4.54
CA GLU A 600 -0.36 35.67 5.60
C GLU A 600 -1.38 36.83 5.55
N GLY A 601 -2.49 36.64 4.83
CA GLY A 601 -3.57 37.61 4.75
C GLY A 601 -4.54 37.54 5.92
N LYS A 602 -5.84 37.68 5.62
CA LYS A 602 -6.91 37.72 6.63
C LYS A 602 -7.40 36.34 7.09
N TYR A 603 -6.97 35.26 6.44
CA TYR A 603 -7.42 33.90 6.71
C TYR A 603 -6.34 33.19 7.54
N VAL A 604 -6.65 32.87 8.79
CA VAL A 604 -5.69 32.32 9.75
C VAL A 604 -6.05 30.88 10.09
N ASN A 605 -7.27 30.63 10.55
CA ASN A 605 -7.73 29.31 11.01
C ASN A 605 -8.20 28.47 9.82
N LYS A 606 -7.25 27.85 9.11
CA LYS A 606 -7.46 27.22 7.79
C LYS A 606 -7.41 25.69 7.80
N ASN A 607 -7.42 25.05 8.97
CA ASN A 607 -7.61 23.59 9.04
C ASN A 607 -9.11 23.24 9.08
N ASN A 608 -9.52 22.12 8.49
CA ASN A 608 -10.93 21.69 8.51
C ASN A 608 -11.47 21.43 9.91
N ALA A 609 -10.62 21.03 10.87
CA ALA A 609 -11.04 20.79 12.24
C ALA A 609 -11.20 22.08 13.06
N ASP A 610 -10.73 23.22 12.55
CA ASP A 610 -10.68 24.46 13.32
C ASP A 610 -12.05 24.98 13.75
N SER A 611 -12.14 25.70 14.86
CA SER A 611 -11.09 25.84 15.88
C SER A 611 -11.06 24.63 16.82
N ILE A 612 -9.89 24.31 17.39
CA ILE A 612 -9.83 23.31 18.47
C ILE A 612 -10.24 23.93 19.81
N ARG A 613 -11.11 23.23 20.55
CA ARG A 613 -11.76 23.75 21.77
C ARG A 613 -10.89 23.70 23.03
N ASP A 614 -9.70 23.12 22.98
CA ASP A 614 -8.85 22.97 24.15
C ASP A 614 -8.27 24.33 24.62
N ALA A 615 -7.93 24.40 25.91
CA ALA A 615 -7.50 25.64 26.52
C ALA A 615 -6.11 26.12 26.02
N ALA A 616 -5.24 25.21 25.58
CA ALA A 616 -3.93 25.58 25.05
C ALA A 616 -4.08 26.25 23.69
N THR A 617 -4.89 25.67 22.79
CA THR A 617 -5.18 26.23 21.48
C THR A 617 -5.85 27.60 21.58
N ARG A 618 -6.94 27.73 22.37
CA ARG A 618 -7.67 29.00 22.49
C ARG A 618 -6.83 30.19 22.97
N ARG A 619 -5.76 29.93 23.75
CA ARG A 619 -4.84 30.99 24.19
C ARG A 619 -3.93 31.51 23.08
N GLN A 620 -3.72 30.73 22.02
CA GLN A 620 -2.85 31.06 20.91
C GLN A 620 -3.60 31.66 19.70
N LEU A 621 -4.92 31.45 19.61
CA LEU A 621 -5.72 31.94 18.49
C LEU A 621 -5.87 33.47 18.53
N SER A 622 -5.76 34.11 17.36
CA SER A 622 -6.07 35.54 17.18
C SER A 622 -7.57 35.83 17.20
N HIS A 623 -8.38 34.87 16.76
CA HIS A 623 -9.84 34.89 16.78
C HIS A 623 -10.39 33.46 16.78
N GLU A 624 -11.63 33.30 17.23
CA GLU A 624 -12.34 32.02 17.17
C GLU A 624 -13.06 31.83 15.83
N GLY A 625 -13.14 30.58 15.36
CA GLY A 625 -13.90 30.19 14.16
C GLY A 625 -13.00 29.80 12.98
N CYS A 626 -13.52 28.92 12.12
CA CYS A 626 -12.84 28.44 10.93
C CYS A 626 -12.96 29.45 9.77
N ASP A 627 -11.84 29.79 9.15
CA ASP A 627 -11.76 30.71 8.01
C ASP A 627 -11.88 29.99 6.66
N LEU A 628 -11.86 28.66 6.63
CA LEU A 628 -11.79 27.84 5.42
C LEU A 628 -13.02 28.03 4.51
N ILE A 629 -14.21 28.19 5.09
CA ILE A 629 -15.43 28.51 4.32
C ILE A 629 -15.28 29.87 3.64
N ALA A 630 -14.86 30.90 4.36
CA ALA A 630 -14.68 32.25 3.80
C ALA A 630 -13.55 32.32 2.76
N LEU A 631 -12.53 31.47 2.88
CA LEU A 631 -11.50 31.28 1.87
C LEU A 631 -12.08 30.62 0.61
N GLY A 632 -12.88 29.56 0.76
CA GLY A 632 -13.53 28.91 -0.38
C GLY A 632 -14.49 29.84 -1.15
N ASP A 633 -15.24 30.69 -0.44
CA ASP A 633 -16.11 31.70 -1.07
C ASP A 633 -15.30 32.71 -1.89
N TYR A 634 -14.12 33.10 -1.39
CA TYR A 634 -13.21 33.96 -2.13
C TYR A 634 -12.69 33.30 -3.41
N LEU A 635 -12.29 32.03 -3.34
CA LEU A 635 -11.81 31.28 -4.51
C LEU A 635 -12.91 31.15 -5.57
N LEU A 636 -14.15 30.80 -5.19
CA LEU A 636 -15.27 30.75 -6.13
C LEU A 636 -15.58 32.11 -6.75
N ALA A 637 -15.56 33.19 -5.96
CA ALA A 637 -15.76 34.55 -6.45
C ALA A 637 -14.64 34.96 -7.44
N TYR A 638 -13.39 34.57 -7.17
CA TYR A 638 -12.27 34.77 -8.09
C TYR A 638 -12.53 34.11 -9.45
N TYR A 639 -12.90 32.83 -9.46
CA TYR A 639 -13.17 32.11 -10.71
C TYR A 639 -14.37 32.64 -11.46
N ALA A 640 -15.46 33.00 -10.76
CA ALA A 640 -16.61 33.64 -11.38
C ALA A 640 -16.21 34.94 -12.10
N LYS A 641 -15.36 35.77 -11.47
CA LYS A 641 -14.83 37.00 -12.07
C LYS A 641 -13.92 36.71 -13.27
N ALA A 642 -13.06 35.70 -13.18
CA ALA A 642 -12.19 35.30 -14.29
C ALA A 642 -13.00 34.81 -15.52
N ILE A 643 -14.03 33.99 -15.28
CA ILE A 643 -14.95 33.50 -16.31
C ILE A 643 -15.70 34.65 -16.99
N ASP A 644 -16.22 35.60 -16.19
CA ASP A 644 -16.94 36.76 -16.71
C ASP A 644 -16.01 37.69 -17.51
N GLY A 645 -14.82 37.99 -16.99
CA GLY A 645 -13.80 38.79 -17.68
C GLY A 645 -13.32 38.15 -18.99
N ALA A 646 -13.34 36.83 -19.09
CA ALA A 646 -13.07 36.10 -20.33
C ALA A 646 -14.27 36.03 -21.29
N GLY A 647 -15.46 36.50 -20.91
CA GLY A 647 -16.68 36.39 -21.71
C GLY A 647 -17.19 34.96 -21.87
N MET A 648 -16.89 34.09 -20.88
CA MET A 648 -17.16 32.65 -20.92
C MET A 648 -18.31 32.21 -20.01
N LYS A 649 -19.10 33.16 -19.50
CA LYS A 649 -20.26 32.91 -18.64
C LYS A 649 -21.24 31.94 -19.29
N GLY A 650 -21.66 30.92 -18.53
CA GLY A 650 -22.55 29.85 -18.99
C GLY A 650 -21.87 28.75 -19.83
N LYS A 651 -20.60 28.93 -20.24
CA LYS A 651 -19.80 27.90 -20.91
C LYS A 651 -18.80 27.28 -19.94
N ALA A 652 -18.01 28.12 -19.28
CA ALA A 652 -17.22 27.76 -18.11
C ALA A 652 -18.08 27.95 -16.85
N LEU A 653 -17.84 27.11 -15.85
CA LEU A 653 -18.64 27.04 -14.61
C LEU A 653 -17.70 26.98 -13.41
N ALA A 654 -18.08 27.62 -12.32
CA ALA A 654 -17.43 27.50 -11.02
C ALA A 654 -18.50 27.20 -9.96
N GLY A 655 -18.22 26.25 -9.08
CA GLY A 655 -19.16 25.81 -8.06
C GLY A 655 -18.50 24.87 -7.06
N GLU A 656 -19.31 24.27 -6.20
CA GLU A 656 -18.86 23.40 -5.12
C GLU A 656 -19.39 21.98 -5.25
N ILE A 657 -18.70 21.04 -4.61
CA ILE A 657 -19.10 19.65 -4.44
C ILE A 657 -19.26 19.42 -2.93
N PRO A 658 -20.45 19.62 -2.37
CA PRO A 658 -20.66 19.54 -0.92
C PRO A 658 -20.71 18.08 -0.45
N PHE A 659 -20.20 17.79 0.75
CA PHE A 659 -20.26 16.48 1.39
C PHE A 659 -20.22 16.57 2.92
N GLN A 660 -20.50 15.43 3.55
CA GLN A 660 -20.46 15.28 5.01
C GLN A 660 -19.13 14.65 5.43
N TRP A 661 -18.57 15.11 6.54
CA TRP A 661 -17.40 14.51 7.15
C TRP A 661 -17.83 13.23 7.88
N ARG A 662 -17.62 12.08 7.24
CA ARG A 662 -17.93 10.78 7.85
C ARG A 662 -16.69 10.26 8.57
N THR A 663 -16.82 10.01 9.87
CA THR A 663 -15.80 9.40 10.73
C THR A 663 -16.37 8.19 11.44
N ASP A 664 -15.51 7.22 11.75
CA ASP A 664 -15.89 6.07 12.57
C ASP A 664 -15.93 6.41 14.08
N PHE A 665 -15.33 7.55 14.45
CA PHE A 665 -15.18 8.03 15.82
C PHE A 665 -15.66 9.48 15.98
N ASP A 666 -16.01 9.84 17.22
CA ASP A 666 -16.45 11.18 17.56
C ASP A 666 -15.28 12.07 18.00
N PHE A 667 -15.16 13.26 17.42
CA PHE A 667 -14.13 14.26 17.75
C PHE A 667 -14.76 15.57 18.25
N PRO A 668 -15.50 15.57 19.37
CA PRO A 668 -16.31 16.71 19.83
C PRO A 668 -15.48 17.95 20.24
N TRP A 669 -14.16 17.79 20.32
CA TRP A 669 -13.19 18.84 20.61
C TRP A 669 -12.78 19.65 19.38
N ALA A 670 -13.08 19.18 18.17
CA ALA A 670 -12.88 19.90 16.91
C ALA A 670 -14.17 20.62 16.49
N ASP A 671 -14.16 21.96 16.44
CA ASP A 671 -15.36 22.74 16.09
C ASP A 671 -15.85 22.46 14.67
N GLY A 672 -14.94 22.33 13.70
CA GLY A 672 -15.29 22.04 12.32
C GLY A 672 -16.01 20.70 12.17
N TRP A 673 -15.48 19.65 12.80
CA TRP A 673 -16.13 18.33 12.84
C TRP A 673 -17.51 18.41 13.52
N ALA A 674 -17.60 19.04 14.69
CA ALA A 674 -18.87 19.15 15.43
C ALA A 674 -19.92 19.95 14.64
N ALA A 675 -19.53 21.05 13.99
CA ALA A 675 -20.43 21.83 13.14
C ALA A 675 -20.95 21.03 11.94
N ASN A 676 -20.10 20.16 11.38
CA ASN A 676 -20.48 19.25 10.30
C ASN A 676 -21.53 18.24 10.80
N GLN A 677 -21.27 17.57 11.93
CA GLN A 677 -22.20 16.57 12.49
C GLN A 677 -23.54 17.17 12.93
N ASP A 678 -23.54 18.40 13.46
CA ASP A 678 -24.76 19.11 13.87
C ASP A 678 -25.58 19.66 12.67
N GLY A 679 -25.07 19.52 11.44
CA GLY A 679 -25.67 20.09 10.22
C GLY A 679 -25.57 21.62 10.13
N ARG A 680 -24.72 22.25 10.95
CA ARG A 680 -24.45 23.70 10.92
C ARG A 680 -23.49 24.08 9.79
N SER A 681 -22.65 23.14 9.36
CA SER A 681 -21.75 23.27 8.22
C SER A 681 -21.71 21.98 7.38
N HIS A 682 -21.01 22.03 6.26
CA HIS A 682 -20.64 20.88 5.45
C HIS A 682 -19.25 21.13 4.87
N GLU A 683 -18.58 20.07 4.43
CA GLU A 683 -17.31 20.18 3.72
C GLU A 683 -17.57 20.31 2.22
N ARG A 684 -16.64 20.94 1.49
CA ARG A 684 -16.80 21.14 0.06
C ARG A 684 -15.47 21.15 -0.68
N ASP A 685 -15.41 20.42 -1.78
CA ASP A 685 -14.39 20.67 -2.80
C ASP A 685 -14.88 21.78 -3.73
N LEU A 686 -13.98 22.58 -4.25
CA LEU A 686 -14.31 23.63 -5.22
C LEU A 686 -13.91 23.14 -6.62
N LEU A 687 -14.81 23.29 -7.59
CA LEU A 687 -14.60 22.83 -8.96
C LEU A 687 -14.88 23.97 -9.94
N THR A 688 -13.89 24.28 -10.77
CA THR A 688 -14.03 25.16 -11.94
C THR A 688 -13.82 24.37 -13.24
N ILE A 689 -14.84 24.34 -14.09
CA ILE A 689 -14.85 23.67 -15.39
C ILE A 689 -14.48 24.66 -16.48
N ILE A 690 -13.35 24.43 -17.15
CA ILE A 690 -12.93 25.17 -18.33
C ILE A 690 -13.14 24.27 -19.57
N PRO A 691 -14.04 24.65 -20.50
CA PRO A 691 -14.48 23.74 -21.54
C PRO A 691 -13.40 23.52 -22.61
N GLY A 692 -13.25 22.30 -23.07
CA GLY A 692 -12.49 21.96 -24.27
C GLY A 692 -13.38 21.52 -25.42
N ARG A 693 -12.76 21.01 -26.49
CA ARG A 693 -13.50 20.49 -27.66
C ARG A 693 -14.33 19.24 -27.32
N ASN A 694 -13.86 18.38 -26.43
CA ASN A 694 -14.60 17.21 -25.93
C ASN A 694 -15.06 17.41 -24.48
N ARG A 695 -16.35 17.69 -24.29
CA ARG A 695 -17.00 17.87 -22.97
C ARG A 695 -17.24 16.55 -22.20
N GLY A 696 -17.09 15.40 -22.87
CA GLY A 696 -17.26 14.07 -22.27
C GLY A 696 -15.99 13.56 -21.56
N GLN A 697 -14.89 14.30 -21.65
CA GLN A 697 -13.62 13.96 -21.01
C GLN A 697 -13.07 15.18 -20.27
N ALA A 698 -12.32 14.93 -19.20
CA ALA A 698 -11.65 15.97 -18.44
C ALA A 698 -10.23 15.56 -18.01
N VAL A 699 -9.36 16.55 -17.87
CA VAL A 699 -8.13 16.46 -17.06
C VAL A 699 -8.34 17.31 -15.82
N ILE A 700 -8.04 16.75 -14.65
CA ILE A 700 -8.10 17.48 -13.39
C ILE A 700 -6.73 18.09 -13.10
N PHE A 701 -6.72 19.34 -12.67
CA PHE A 701 -5.56 20.04 -12.14
C PHE A 701 -5.92 20.53 -10.74
N ALA A 702 -5.26 20.00 -9.73
CA ALA A 702 -5.73 20.06 -8.35
C ALA A 702 -4.65 20.47 -7.34
N ASP A 703 -5.12 20.96 -6.21
CA ASP A 703 -4.39 21.17 -4.95
C ASP A 703 -5.32 20.81 -3.77
N HIS A 704 -4.86 21.06 -2.55
CA HIS A 704 -5.73 21.29 -1.40
C HIS A 704 -5.56 22.73 -0.88
N TYR A 705 -6.61 23.28 -0.26
CA TYR A 705 -6.62 24.68 0.18
C TYR A 705 -6.72 24.86 1.71
N ASP A 706 -6.85 23.76 2.46
CA ASP A 706 -6.63 23.71 3.91
C ASP A 706 -5.14 23.60 4.26
N THR A 707 -4.80 23.81 5.53
CA THR A 707 -3.40 23.82 6.03
C THR A 707 -3.22 22.93 7.25
N ALA A 708 -2.01 22.38 7.42
CA ALA A 708 -1.64 21.56 8.56
C ALA A 708 -1.65 22.32 9.89
N TYR A 709 -1.63 21.58 11.00
CA TYR A 709 -1.26 22.13 12.31
C TYR A 709 0.26 22.19 12.49
N MET A 710 0.74 23.25 13.14
CA MET A 710 2.14 23.48 13.48
C MET A 710 2.61 22.54 14.61
N ALA A 711 3.55 21.66 14.30
CA ALA A 711 4.09 20.64 15.19
C ALA A 711 4.94 21.23 16.33
N ASP A 712 5.76 22.24 16.03
CA ASP A 712 6.54 23.00 17.00
C ASP A 712 5.66 23.74 18.02
N CYS A 713 4.57 24.35 17.58
CA CYS A 713 3.58 24.98 18.46
C CYS A 713 2.90 23.96 19.38
N TYR A 714 2.56 22.78 18.84
CA TYR A 714 1.99 21.69 19.61
C TYR A 714 2.98 21.15 20.64
N ASP A 715 4.23 20.91 20.26
CA ASP A 715 5.27 20.41 21.16
C ASP A 715 5.60 21.41 22.28
N ALA A 716 5.61 22.72 21.97
CA ALA A 716 5.92 23.76 22.93
C ALA A 716 4.77 24.08 23.89
N HIS A 717 3.51 24.00 23.42
CA HIS A 717 2.36 24.56 24.13
C HIS A 717 1.16 23.61 24.27
N GLY A 718 1.17 22.48 23.57
CA GLY A 718 0.01 21.59 23.42
C GLY A 718 -1.09 22.17 22.51
N ALA A 719 -0.80 23.26 21.80
CA ALA A 719 -1.77 24.00 20.99
C ALA A 719 -1.79 23.49 19.54
N ARG A 720 -2.98 23.32 18.97
CA ARG A 720 -3.20 22.97 17.57
C ARG A 720 -3.55 24.23 16.79
N VAL A 721 -2.55 24.87 16.22
CA VAL A 721 -2.71 26.12 15.46
C VAL A 721 -2.32 25.87 14.02
N ALA A 722 -3.20 26.28 13.09
CA ALA A 722 -2.97 26.10 11.66
C ALA A 722 -1.73 26.88 11.20
N ALA A 723 -0.92 26.27 10.33
CA ALA A 723 0.20 26.92 9.69
C ALA A 723 -0.27 28.01 8.71
N ALA A 724 0.61 28.97 8.40
CA ALA A 724 0.28 29.98 7.40
C ALA A 724 0.10 29.35 6.01
N GLY A 725 0.79 28.25 5.69
CA GLY A 725 0.53 27.44 4.50
C GLY A 725 1.16 28.01 3.24
N ALA A 726 2.27 28.73 3.34
CA ALA A 726 2.83 29.46 2.19
C ALA A 726 3.31 28.50 1.10
N ASP A 727 4.07 27.47 1.47
CA ASP A 727 4.41 26.37 0.58
C ASP A 727 3.37 25.25 0.61
N ASP A 728 2.76 25.00 1.77
CA ASP A 728 1.80 23.91 2.05
C ASP A 728 0.39 24.43 2.44
N ASN A 729 -0.48 24.79 1.49
CA ASN A 729 -0.31 24.57 0.06
C ASN A 729 -0.78 25.77 -0.78
N HIS A 730 -0.70 26.99 -0.24
CA HIS A 730 -1.12 28.21 -0.96
C HIS A 730 -0.26 28.52 -2.19
N SER A 731 0.93 27.93 -2.29
CA SER A 731 1.74 27.92 -3.52
C SER A 731 1.05 27.19 -4.67
N ALA A 732 0.40 26.05 -4.41
CA ALA A 732 -0.41 25.35 -5.39
C ALA A 732 -1.74 26.06 -5.66
N THR A 733 -2.42 26.56 -4.62
CA THR A 733 -3.64 27.40 -4.75
C THR A 733 -3.41 28.61 -5.66
N ALA A 734 -2.29 29.31 -5.47
CA ALA A 734 -1.90 30.40 -6.35
C ALA A 734 -1.69 29.93 -7.80
N THR A 735 -1.15 28.74 -8.01
CA THR A 735 -0.97 28.17 -9.36
C THR A 735 -2.29 27.95 -10.07
N LEU A 736 -3.29 27.34 -9.41
CA LEU A 736 -4.60 27.09 -10.00
C LEU A 736 -5.32 28.41 -10.34
N MET A 737 -5.29 29.38 -9.42
CA MET A 737 -5.86 30.71 -9.65
C MET A 737 -5.28 31.37 -10.90
N LEU A 738 -3.94 31.41 -11.01
CA LEU A 738 -3.26 32.06 -12.15
C LEU A 738 -3.36 31.27 -13.46
N SER A 739 -3.66 29.98 -13.38
CA SER A 739 -3.90 29.12 -14.53
C SER A 739 -5.26 29.39 -15.18
N ALA A 740 -6.29 29.73 -14.41
CA ALA A 740 -7.64 29.95 -14.92
C ALA A 740 -7.74 30.93 -16.11
N PRO A 741 -7.22 32.17 -16.05
CA PRO A 741 -7.29 33.09 -17.18
C PRO A 741 -6.55 32.57 -18.43
N ILE A 742 -5.43 31.86 -18.25
CA ILE A 742 -4.66 31.27 -19.36
C ILE A 742 -5.48 30.15 -20.03
N LEU A 743 -6.07 29.26 -19.22
CA LEU A 743 -6.89 28.15 -19.70
C LEU A 743 -8.18 28.63 -20.36
N LEU A 744 -8.82 29.68 -19.85
CA LEU A 744 -9.99 30.31 -20.46
C LEU A 744 -9.67 30.88 -21.85
N ASP A 745 -8.52 31.49 -22.03
CA ASP A 745 -8.08 31.96 -23.34
C ASP A 745 -7.80 30.80 -24.30
N LEU A 746 -7.09 29.77 -23.85
CA LEU A 746 -6.88 28.55 -24.66
C LEU A 746 -8.20 27.87 -25.04
N SER A 747 -9.18 27.88 -24.15
CA SER A 747 -10.54 27.38 -24.40
C SER A 747 -11.24 28.20 -25.50
N ARG A 748 -11.21 29.53 -25.40
CA ARG A 748 -11.76 30.45 -26.42
C ARG A 748 -11.10 30.28 -27.78
N GLU A 749 -9.80 30.04 -27.80
CA GLU A 749 -9.00 29.75 -28.99
C GLU A 749 -9.26 28.34 -29.55
N GLY A 750 -10.06 27.50 -28.88
CA GLY A 750 -10.36 26.13 -29.31
C GLY A 750 -9.16 25.18 -29.21
N ARG A 751 -8.17 25.51 -28.39
CA ARG A 751 -6.88 24.81 -28.28
C ARG A 751 -6.88 23.69 -27.25
N LEU A 752 -7.87 23.62 -26.35
CA LEU A 752 -8.05 22.52 -25.40
C LEU A 752 -8.77 21.34 -26.05
N GLY A 753 -8.20 20.14 -25.94
CA GLY A 753 -8.77 18.92 -26.54
C GLY A 753 -9.98 18.37 -25.77
N CYS A 754 -9.93 18.41 -24.44
CA CYS A 754 -11.02 18.09 -23.53
C CYS A 754 -11.14 19.15 -22.43
N ASP A 755 -12.12 19.01 -21.55
CA ASP A 755 -12.28 19.93 -20.42
C ASP A 755 -11.04 19.89 -19.51
N VAL A 756 -10.72 21.03 -18.91
CA VAL A 756 -9.77 21.12 -17.79
C VAL A 756 -10.56 21.52 -16.56
N TRP A 757 -10.45 20.73 -15.51
CA TRP A 757 -11.10 20.95 -14.23
C TRP A 757 -10.06 21.45 -13.23
N LEU A 758 -10.24 22.68 -12.73
CA LEU A 758 -9.46 23.18 -11.60
C LEU A 758 -10.18 22.76 -10.33
N VAL A 759 -9.52 22.00 -9.46
CA VAL A 759 -10.12 21.43 -8.25
C VAL A 759 -9.32 21.86 -7.03
N HIS A 760 -9.97 22.53 -6.09
CA HIS A 760 -9.42 22.73 -4.76
C HIS A 760 -10.04 21.70 -3.82
N LEU A 761 -9.22 20.75 -3.38
CA LEU A 761 -9.61 19.72 -2.42
C LEU A 761 -9.56 20.30 -1.01
N THR A 762 -10.40 19.78 -0.11
CA THR A 762 -10.38 20.17 1.30
C THR A 762 -10.12 18.99 2.22
N GLY A 763 -9.49 19.24 3.36
CA GLY A 763 -9.25 18.24 4.39
C GLY A 763 -8.23 17.20 3.96
N GLU A 764 -7.23 17.60 3.18
CA GLU A 764 -6.01 16.79 2.99
C GLU A 764 -5.44 16.46 4.37
N GLU A 765 -5.38 17.50 5.20
CA GLU A 765 -4.60 17.49 6.41
C GLU A 765 -5.27 16.70 7.54
N PHE A 766 -4.43 16.26 8.47
CA PHE A 766 -4.94 15.67 9.70
C PHE A 766 -5.78 16.70 10.47
N PRO A 767 -6.93 16.31 11.09
CA PRO A 767 -7.46 14.95 11.24
C PRO A 767 -8.41 14.48 10.11
N SER A 768 -8.66 15.29 9.09
CA SER A 768 -9.60 14.97 8.00
C SER A 768 -9.11 13.87 7.07
N ASP A 769 -7.80 13.86 6.81
CA ASP A 769 -7.06 12.81 6.09
C ASP A 769 -7.64 12.54 4.68
N CYS A 770 -7.21 13.39 3.74
CA CYS A 770 -7.59 13.36 2.32
C CYS A 770 -9.10 13.36 2.09
N LEU A 771 -9.86 14.07 2.92
CA LEU A 771 -11.30 13.99 2.99
C LEU A 771 -11.98 14.37 1.65
N GLY A 772 -11.55 15.48 1.04
CA GLY A 772 -11.99 15.93 -0.27
C GLY A 772 -11.65 14.95 -1.38
N ALA A 773 -10.40 14.47 -1.44
CA ALA A 773 -10.01 13.44 -2.40
C ALA A 773 -10.84 12.17 -2.26
N ARG A 774 -11.12 11.71 -1.04
CA ARG A 774 -12.00 10.56 -0.78
C ARG A 774 -13.41 10.81 -1.32
N ALA A 775 -13.99 11.98 -1.02
CA ALA A 775 -15.34 12.33 -1.45
C ALA A 775 -15.46 12.46 -2.98
N LEU A 776 -14.51 13.13 -3.65
CA LEU A 776 -14.47 13.25 -5.10
C LEU A 776 -14.24 11.89 -5.76
N CYS A 777 -13.26 11.13 -5.28
CA CYS A 777 -12.90 9.83 -5.84
C CYS A 777 -14.07 8.83 -5.74
N GLN A 778 -14.76 8.78 -4.59
CA GLN A 778 -15.96 7.98 -4.41
C GLN A 778 -17.01 8.31 -5.48
N ARG A 779 -17.32 9.59 -5.69
CA ARG A 779 -18.33 10.04 -6.68
C ARG A 779 -17.95 9.74 -8.13
N LEU A 780 -16.66 9.81 -8.46
CA LEU A 780 -16.15 9.44 -9.79
C LEU A 780 -16.38 7.96 -10.07
N ILE A 781 -16.11 7.09 -9.09
CA ILE A 781 -16.32 5.63 -9.20
C ILE A 781 -17.81 5.33 -9.27
N GLU A 782 -18.60 5.88 -8.36
CA GLU A 782 -20.04 5.67 -8.24
C GLU A 782 -20.84 6.20 -9.43
N GLY A 783 -20.29 7.17 -10.16
CA GLY A 783 -20.99 7.84 -11.25
C GLY A 783 -22.10 8.75 -10.70
N THR A 784 -21.82 9.47 -9.62
CA THR A 784 -22.79 10.32 -8.90
C THR A 784 -22.35 11.77 -8.80
N LEU A 785 -21.24 12.14 -9.44
CA LEU A 785 -20.66 13.48 -9.37
C LEU A 785 -21.61 14.56 -9.91
N LYS A 786 -21.95 15.53 -9.05
CA LYS A 786 -22.73 16.72 -9.39
C LYS A 786 -22.01 17.96 -8.87
N LEU A 787 -21.96 18.99 -9.71
CA LEU A 787 -21.47 20.31 -9.35
C LEU A 787 -22.63 21.20 -8.94
N HIS A 788 -22.56 21.82 -7.77
CA HIS A 788 -23.53 22.77 -7.25
C HIS A 788 -23.10 24.19 -7.60
N LEU A 789 -23.94 24.93 -8.33
CA LEU A 789 -23.65 26.27 -8.79
C LEU A 789 -24.20 27.32 -7.81
N PRO A 790 -23.62 28.53 -7.76
CA PRO A 790 -24.08 29.60 -6.88
C PRO A 790 -25.54 30.04 -7.10
N ASP A 791 -26.12 29.75 -8.27
CA ASP A 791 -27.53 30.04 -8.58
C ASP A 791 -28.50 28.94 -8.10
N GLY A 792 -28.03 27.98 -7.32
CA GLY A 792 -28.80 26.85 -6.80
C GLY A 792 -29.02 25.71 -7.79
N LYS A 793 -28.56 25.84 -9.04
CA LYS A 793 -28.64 24.76 -10.03
C LYS A 793 -27.54 23.73 -9.80
N THR A 794 -27.78 22.52 -10.30
CA THR A 794 -26.77 21.46 -10.34
C THR A 794 -26.40 21.12 -11.78
N ARG A 795 -25.12 20.80 -11.99
CA ARG A 795 -24.59 20.26 -13.25
C ARG A 795 -24.15 18.82 -13.02
N ASP A 796 -24.79 17.89 -13.71
CA ASP A 796 -24.42 16.47 -13.68
C ASP A 796 -23.14 16.23 -14.49
N LEU A 797 -22.14 15.64 -13.82
CA LEU A 797 -20.83 15.28 -14.37
C LEU A 797 -20.58 13.77 -14.32
N SER A 798 -21.56 12.97 -13.89
CA SER A 798 -21.45 11.52 -13.72
C SER A 798 -20.96 10.74 -14.95
N ARG A 799 -21.17 11.31 -16.15
CA ARG A 799 -20.79 10.72 -17.44
C ARG A 799 -19.45 11.25 -17.99
N VAL A 800 -18.80 12.18 -17.31
CA VAL A 800 -17.51 12.71 -17.75
C VAL A 800 -16.39 11.75 -17.34
N GLN A 801 -15.58 11.33 -18.31
CA GLN A 801 -14.43 10.49 -18.06
C GLN A 801 -13.20 11.35 -17.73
N VAL A 802 -12.66 11.18 -16.53
CA VAL A 802 -11.38 11.76 -16.12
C VAL A 802 -10.26 10.95 -16.75
N ARG A 803 -9.52 11.58 -17.67
CA ARG A 803 -8.35 10.98 -18.34
C ARG A 803 -7.13 10.90 -17.43
N GLY A 804 -7.10 11.75 -16.41
CA GLY A 804 -6.04 11.83 -15.44
C GLY A 804 -6.10 13.10 -14.61
N LEU A 805 -5.33 13.12 -13.54
CA LEU A 805 -5.18 14.27 -12.66
C LEU A 805 -3.71 14.56 -12.31
N TYR A 806 -3.43 15.85 -12.13
CA TYR A 806 -2.22 16.34 -11.50
C TYR A 806 -2.61 16.96 -10.16
N VAL A 807 -2.10 16.42 -9.06
CA VAL A 807 -2.23 16.99 -7.72
C VAL A 807 -0.93 17.70 -7.39
N MET A 808 -1.01 18.95 -6.97
CA MET A 808 0.13 19.74 -6.55
C MET A 808 0.17 19.86 -5.03
N ASP A 809 1.35 19.71 -4.47
CA ASP A 809 1.60 19.74 -3.04
C ASP A 809 3.03 20.25 -2.80
N MET A 810 3.22 21.20 -1.88
CA MET A 810 4.54 21.78 -1.52
C MET A 810 5.45 22.07 -2.73
N ILE A 811 5.18 23.11 -3.53
CA ILE A 811 5.90 23.33 -4.81
C ILE A 811 6.80 24.57 -4.87
N ALA A 812 7.06 25.25 -3.75
CA ALA A 812 7.74 26.55 -3.75
C ALA A 812 8.88 26.75 -2.73
N HIS A 813 9.17 25.79 -1.85
CA HIS A 813 10.24 25.96 -0.88
C HIS A 813 11.62 25.83 -1.52
N ASN A 814 11.88 24.78 -2.31
CA ASN A 814 13.17 24.47 -2.95
C ASN A 814 14.25 24.06 -1.94
N ASN A 815 14.29 22.77 -1.61
CA ASN A 815 15.22 22.17 -0.66
C ASN A 815 16.68 22.63 -0.82
N ASP A 816 17.28 23.15 0.26
CA ASP A 816 18.64 23.69 0.26
C ASP A 816 19.75 22.67 0.01
N HIS A 817 19.55 21.41 0.40
CA HIS A 817 20.51 20.33 0.20
C HIS A 817 20.55 19.85 -1.25
N ASN A 818 19.42 19.92 -1.95
CA ASN A 818 19.24 19.36 -3.28
C ASN A 818 18.35 20.26 -4.15
N ARG A 819 18.84 21.47 -4.40
CA ARG A 819 18.11 22.53 -5.09
C ARG A 819 17.76 22.21 -6.53
N ASP A 820 16.64 22.79 -6.95
CA ASP A 820 16.10 22.78 -8.31
C ASP A 820 15.74 21.37 -8.81
N ILE A 821 15.38 20.49 -7.87
CA ILE A 821 14.80 19.17 -8.13
C ILE A 821 13.35 19.23 -7.69
N PHE A 822 12.45 18.66 -8.50
CA PHE A 822 11.07 18.40 -8.12
C PHE A 822 10.70 16.99 -8.58
N GLN A 823 9.70 16.41 -7.94
CA GLN A 823 9.24 15.07 -8.26
C GLN A 823 7.95 15.09 -9.07
N ILE A 824 7.91 14.17 -10.02
CA ILE A 824 6.77 13.77 -10.81
C ILE A 824 6.47 12.34 -10.37
N SER A 825 5.54 12.17 -9.44
CA SER A 825 5.27 10.89 -8.77
C SER A 825 3.97 10.28 -9.31
N PRO A 826 4.03 9.46 -10.38
CA PRO A 826 2.84 8.81 -10.93
C PRO A 826 2.31 7.71 -10.02
N GLY A 827 0.99 7.55 -10.02
CA GLY A 827 0.33 6.35 -9.54
C GLY A 827 0.66 5.11 -10.39
N ALA A 828 0.00 4.00 -10.11
CA ALA A 828 0.21 2.77 -10.88
C ALA A 828 -0.41 2.87 -12.29
N GLY A 829 0.06 2.00 -13.19
CA GLY A 829 -0.52 1.79 -14.52
C GLY A 829 0.03 2.67 -15.64
N ALA A 830 -0.23 2.25 -16.87
CA ALA A 830 0.22 2.96 -18.07
C ALA A 830 -0.36 4.39 -18.20
N PRO A 831 -1.64 4.65 -17.86
CA PRO A 831 -2.20 6.00 -17.90
C PRO A 831 -1.47 7.01 -16.98
N SER A 832 -1.14 6.60 -15.75
CA SER A 832 -0.39 7.44 -14.80
C SER A 832 1.04 7.70 -15.29
N LEU A 833 1.70 6.68 -15.85
CA LEU A 833 3.02 6.85 -16.46
C LEU A 833 2.99 7.78 -17.68
N TRP A 834 1.92 7.73 -18.48
CA TRP A 834 1.72 8.66 -19.59
C TRP A 834 1.56 10.11 -19.12
N LEU A 835 0.83 10.36 -18.03
CA LEU A 835 0.75 11.69 -17.42
C LEU A 835 2.13 12.16 -16.94
N ALA A 836 2.90 11.29 -16.28
CA ALA A 836 4.26 11.61 -15.86
C ALA A 836 5.17 11.94 -17.06
N ARG A 837 4.99 11.25 -18.19
CA ARG A 837 5.69 11.58 -19.43
C ARG A 837 5.29 12.96 -19.97
N GLN A 838 4.02 13.37 -19.91
CA GLN A 838 3.63 14.72 -20.32
C GLN A 838 4.25 15.80 -19.42
N ALA A 839 4.33 15.53 -18.12
CA ALA A 839 4.99 16.40 -17.15
C ALA A 839 6.49 16.52 -17.40
N GLN A 840 7.13 15.39 -17.70
CA GLN A 840 8.55 15.34 -18.01
C GLN A 840 8.87 16.12 -19.31
N ILE A 841 8.04 16.00 -20.35
CA ILE A 841 8.19 16.80 -21.58
C ILE A 841 8.00 18.30 -21.31
N ALA A 842 7.05 18.68 -20.46
CA ALA A 842 6.89 20.09 -20.07
C ALA A 842 8.18 20.64 -19.43
N ALA A 843 8.77 19.90 -18.48
CA ALA A 843 10.04 20.26 -17.85
C ALA A 843 11.20 20.39 -18.85
N GLU A 844 11.27 19.52 -19.85
CA GLU A 844 12.26 19.62 -20.93
C GLU A 844 12.11 20.91 -21.74
N ILE A 845 10.87 21.25 -22.13
CA ILE A 845 10.59 22.46 -22.92
C ILE A 845 10.98 23.71 -22.11
N TRP A 846 10.73 23.70 -20.80
CA TRP A 846 11.17 24.77 -19.89
C TRP A 846 12.69 24.92 -19.96
N ASN A 847 13.42 23.83 -19.66
CA ASN A 847 14.88 23.83 -19.63
C ASN A 847 15.51 24.21 -20.98
N ALA A 848 14.94 23.76 -22.10
CA ALA A 848 15.39 24.13 -23.44
C ALA A 848 15.18 25.62 -23.75
N SER A 849 14.21 26.26 -23.09
CA SER A 849 13.87 27.67 -23.30
C SER A 849 14.64 28.63 -22.39
N VAL A 850 15.08 28.16 -21.21
CA VAL A 850 15.83 28.93 -20.20
C VAL A 850 17.02 29.69 -20.79
N PRO A 851 17.91 29.11 -21.62
CA PRO A 851 19.02 29.85 -22.22
C PRO A 851 18.55 31.07 -23.01
N ALA A 852 17.54 30.92 -23.88
CA ALA A 852 17.03 32.03 -24.68
C ALA A 852 16.38 33.13 -23.82
N TRP A 853 15.64 32.74 -22.77
CA TRP A 853 15.02 33.72 -21.86
C TRP A 853 16.05 34.47 -21.03
N ASN A 854 17.10 33.81 -20.56
CA ASN A 854 18.17 34.44 -19.78
C ASN A 854 19.11 35.31 -20.63
N HIS A 855 19.08 35.22 -21.96
CA HIS A 855 19.79 36.15 -22.86
C HIS A 855 19.03 37.45 -23.14
N LYS A 856 17.74 37.54 -22.77
CA LYS A 856 16.93 38.76 -22.94
C LYS A 856 17.48 39.89 -22.07
N PRO A 857 17.39 41.17 -22.49
CA PRO A 857 17.97 42.29 -21.75
C PRO A 857 17.59 42.35 -20.27
N ALA A 858 16.35 42.00 -19.91
CA ALA A 858 15.84 42.03 -18.54
C ALA A 858 16.48 41.01 -17.58
N ARG A 859 17.11 39.95 -18.10
CA ARG A 859 17.71 38.86 -17.29
C ARG A 859 19.16 38.53 -17.64
N ARG A 860 19.73 39.21 -18.65
CA ARG A 860 21.10 38.98 -19.11
C ARG A 860 22.10 39.26 -17.99
N GLY A 861 22.91 38.25 -17.69
CA GLY A 861 23.97 38.34 -16.68
C GLY A 861 23.46 38.29 -15.23
N LEU A 862 22.16 38.07 -14.99
CA LEU A 862 21.64 37.87 -13.65
C LEU A 862 22.00 36.48 -13.12
N GLY A 863 22.24 36.39 -11.81
CA GLY A 863 22.48 35.13 -11.10
C GLY A 863 21.20 34.49 -10.58
N ARG A 864 21.37 33.51 -9.69
CA ARG A 864 20.27 32.85 -8.97
C ARG A 864 19.48 33.85 -8.13
N GLY A 865 18.16 33.63 -8.06
CA GLY A 865 17.29 34.31 -7.11
C GLY A 865 17.70 34.10 -5.67
N LYS A 866 17.23 35.00 -4.80
CA LYS A 866 17.35 34.90 -3.35
C LYS A 866 15.97 34.94 -2.74
N ARG A 867 15.70 34.09 -1.75
CA ARG A 867 14.47 34.17 -0.93
C ARG A 867 14.37 35.55 -0.26
N SER A 868 13.14 35.95 0.07
CA SER A 868 12.91 37.19 0.80
C SER A 868 13.31 37.03 2.25
N ALA A 869 14.18 37.90 2.77
CA ALA A 869 14.64 37.81 4.15
C ALA A 869 13.54 38.11 5.18
N ASP A 870 12.49 38.84 4.79
CA ASP A 870 11.40 39.27 5.66
C ASP A 870 10.02 38.74 5.23
N GLY A 871 9.95 37.95 4.15
CA GLY A 871 8.70 37.48 3.54
C GLY A 871 7.83 38.59 2.89
N LYS A 872 8.14 39.87 3.14
CA LYS A 872 7.31 41.01 2.73
C LYS A 872 7.75 41.59 1.39
N LYS A 873 9.06 41.66 1.16
CA LYS A 873 9.61 42.20 -0.08
C LYS A 873 9.60 41.13 -1.17
N ILE A 874 9.04 41.47 -2.33
CA ILE A 874 9.09 40.60 -3.51
C ILE A 874 10.56 40.45 -3.92
N PRO A 875 11.09 39.22 -4.05
CA PRO A 875 12.45 38.97 -4.52
C PRO A 875 12.76 39.69 -5.84
N ALA A 876 13.98 40.19 -6.01
CA ALA A 876 14.40 40.86 -7.24
C ALA A 876 14.33 39.94 -8.46
N VAL A 877 14.33 40.51 -9.67
CA VAL A 877 14.43 39.72 -10.91
C VAL A 877 15.76 38.94 -10.90
N ALA A 878 15.71 37.66 -11.27
CA ALA A 878 16.87 36.78 -11.35
C ALA A 878 16.94 36.02 -12.68
N ALA A 879 17.91 35.12 -12.85
CA ALA A 879 17.90 34.17 -13.97
C ALA A 879 16.82 33.09 -13.74
N TYR A 880 16.15 32.67 -14.82
CA TYR A 880 15.29 31.50 -14.77
C TYR A 880 16.11 30.24 -14.44
N PRO A 881 15.66 29.39 -13.50
CA PRO A 881 16.38 28.17 -13.13
C PRO A 881 16.15 27.07 -14.16
N THR A 882 17.16 26.21 -14.33
CA THR A 882 17.00 24.90 -14.97
C THR A 882 16.62 23.89 -13.88
N LEU A 883 15.53 23.14 -14.10
CA LEU A 883 14.97 22.23 -13.10
C LEU A 883 15.14 20.77 -13.51
N LEU A 884 15.40 19.89 -12.55
CA LEU A 884 15.37 18.44 -12.77
C LEU A 884 14.04 17.88 -12.26
N GLY A 885 13.15 17.51 -13.18
CA GLY A 885 11.93 16.76 -12.87
C GLY A 885 12.22 15.26 -12.83
N GLU A 886 12.26 14.67 -11.64
CA GLU A 886 12.47 13.23 -11.45
C GLU A 886 11.14 12.47 -11.51
N VAL A 887 11.06 11.42 -12.34
CA VAL A 887 9.89 10.55 -12.39
C VAL A 887 10.03 9.46 -11.32
N ARG A 888 9.33 9.63 -10.19
CA ARG A 888 9.41 8.75 -9.02
C ARG A 888 8.22 7.80 -8.97
N THR A 889 8.33 6.70 -9.72
CA THR A 889 7.31 5.61 -9.74
C THR A 889 7.05 5.02 -8.35
N PRO A 890 5.97 4.23 -8.14
CA PRO A 890 5.67 3.64 -6.82
C PRO A 890 6.78 2.73 -6.23
N THR A 891 7.69 2.23 -7.08
CA THR A 891 8.85 1.43 -6.67
C THR A 891 10.05 2.27 -6.25
N ALA A 892 10.02 3.59 -6.45
CA ALA A 892 11.08 4.50 -6.04
C ALA A 892 10.97 4.79 -4.53
N PRO A 893 12.04 4.57 -3.74
CA PRO A 893 11.98 4.79 -2.29
C PRO A 893 11.74 6.22 -1.84
N HIS A 894 12.00 7.19 -2.72
CA HIS A 894 11.77 8.63 -2.50
C HIS A 894 10.49 9.15 -3.16
N SER A 895 9.63 8.28 -3.69
CA SER A 895 8.30 8.70 -4.17
C SER A 895 7.46 9.11 -2.96
N THR A 896 6.93 10.33 -2.97
CA THR A 896 6.03 10.83 -1.93
C THR A 896 4.55 10.64 -2.23
N LEU A 897 4.22 9.80 -3.23
CA LEU A 897 2.84 9.39 -3.45
C LEU A 897 2.40 8.38 -2.37
N TYR A 898 2.23 8.86 -1.14
CA TYR A 898 1.73 8.12 0.00
C TYR A 898 1.01 9.04 0.99
N ASN A 899 -0.13 8.59 1.52
CA ASN A 899 -1.00 9.33 2.46
C ASN A 899 -1.18 10.82 2.14
N THR A 900 -1.39 11.10 0.86
CA THR A 900 -1.74 12.40 0.28
C THR A 900 -2.92 12.16 -0.65
N ASP A 901 -3.63 13.22 -1.05
CA ASP A 901 -4.78 13.16 -1.96
C ASP A 901 -4.50 12.31 -3.21
N GLY A 902 -3.29 12.43 -3.78
CA GLY A 902 -2.88 11.65 -4.97
C GLY A 902 -2.94 10.13 -4.78
N LEU A 903 -2.68 9.62 -3.56
CA LEU A 903 -2.74 8.18 -3.28
C LEU A 903 -4.19 7.67 -3.37
N ILE A 904 -5.16 8.43 -2.85
CA ILE A 904 -6.59 8.06 -2.86
C ILE A 904 -7.08 7.82 -4.29
N PHE A 905 -6.73 8.73 -5.20
CA PHE A 905 -7.05 8.60 -6.62
C PHE A 905 -6.33 7.42 -7.27
N SER A 906 -5.03 7.26 -6.99
CA SER A 906 -4.24 6.15 -7.50
C SER A 906 -4.85 4.81 -7.11
N ASP A 907 -5.12 4.56 -5.83
CA ASP A 907 -5.62 3.27 -5.32
C ASP A 907 -6.99 2.89 -5.89
N ALA A 908 -7.82 3.88 -6.18
CA ALA A 908 -9.09 3.72 -6.89
C ALA A 908 -8.94 3.44 -8.40
N GLY A 909 -7.77 3.71 -8.99
CA GLY A 909 -7.49 3.55 -10.41
C GLY A 909 -7.69 4.81 -11.25
N VAL A 910 -7.91 5.97 -10.62
CA VAL A 910 -7.93 7.25 -11.35
C VAL A 910 -6.47 7.61 -11.69
N PRO A 911 -6.11 7.81 -12.97
CA PRO A 911 -4.71 8.06 -13.33
C PRO A 911 -4.18 9.34 -12.67
N ALA A 912 -3.18 9.23 -11.80
CA ALA A 912 -2.74 10.34 -10.97
C ALA A 912 -1.23 10.60 -11.11
N VAL A 913 -0.84 11.86 -10.98
CA VAL A 913 0.55 12.29 -10.78
C VAL A 913 0.56 13.33 -9.67
N LEU A 914 1.36 13.09 -8.64
CA LEU A 914 1.70 14.09 -7.64
C LEU A 914 2.89 14.93 -8.14
N PHE A 915 2.70 16.24 -8.18
CA PHE A 915 3.73 17.25 -8.35
C PHE A 915 4.12 17.79 -6.98
N MET A 916 5.37 17.57 -6.60
CA MET A 916 5.87 18.04 -5.32
C MET A 916 7.33 18.45 -5.46
N GLU A 917 7.83 19.29 -4.57
CA GLU A 917 9.25 19.55 -4.48
C GLU A 917 10.05 18.31 -4.07
N ASN A 918 11.39 18.45 -4.03
CA ASN A 918 12.25 17.42 -3.47
C ASN A 918 12.14 17.35 -1.94
N TYR A 919 11.10 16.65 -1.51
CA TYR A 919 10.65 16.51 -0.13
C TYR A 919 11.76 16.06 0.83
N ASP A 920 11.85 16.76 1.96
CA ASP A 920 12.65 16.41 3.14
C ASP A 920 11.82 16.73 4.38
N ILE A 921 11.42 15.69 5.11
CA ILE A 921 10.56 15.82 6.30
C ILE A 921 11.18 16.65 7.44
N ASN A 922 12.48 16.94 7.38
CA ASN A 922 13.18 17.71 8.41
C ASN A 922 13.49 19.15 7.99
N ARG A 923 13.00 19.58 6.83
CA ARG A 923 13.20 20.97 6.43
C ARG A 923 12.42 21.89 7.37
N GLU A 924 13.01 23.04 7.67
CA GLU A 924 12.29 24.16 8.27
C GLU A 924 11.15 24.58 7.34
N GLY A 925 9.99 24.91 7.90
CA GLY A 925 8.79 25.26 7.14
C GLY A 925 7.90 24.09 6.79
N TYR A 926 8.12 22.88 7.33
CA TYR A 926 7.23 21.74 7.11
C TYR A 926 6.39 21.49 8.37
N HIS A 927 5.10 21.86 8.30
CA HIS A 927 4.16 21.89 9.42
C HIS A 927 4.74 22.55 10.68
N ASP A 928 5.39 23.70 10.53
CA ASP A 928 5.92 24.48 11.65
C ASP A 928 5.61 25.98 11.45
N GLU A 929 6.00 26.82 12.41
CA GLU A 929 5.76 28.26 12.35
C GLU A 929 6.48 28.99 11.20
N HIS A 930 7.39 28.30 10.50
CA HIS A 930 8.23 28.85 9.44
C HIS A 930 7.67 28.60 8.03
N ASP A 931 6.51 27.94 7.87
CA ASP A 931 5.81 27.82 6.59
C ASP A 931 5.19 29.17 6.16
N THR A 932 6.06 30.09 5.77
CA THR A 932 5.80 31.51 5.56
C THR A 932 6.40 31.98 4.25
N MET A 933 6.08 33.21 3.83
CA MET A 933 6.64 33.83 2.64
C MET A 933 8.17 33.96 2.67
N ALA A 934 8.80 33.93 3.85
CA ALA A 934 10.26 33.95 3.98
C ALA A 934 10.92 32.71 3.35
N ASN A 935 10.22 31.58 3.33
CA ASN A 935 10.73 30.31 2.82
C ASN A 935 10.41 30.03 1.34
N ILE A 936 9.65 30.92 0.68
CA ILE A 936 9.34 30.78 -0.75
C ILE A 936 10.53 31.17 -1.63
N ASP A 937 11.04 30.21 -2.40
CA ASP A 937 11.92 30.45 -3.55
C ASP A 937 11.04 30.80 -4.77
N LEU A 938 10.90 32.10 -5.03
CA LEU A 938 10.02 32.62 -6.08
C LEU A 938 10.35 32.07 -7.47
N ASP A 939 11.64 32.06 -7.85
CA ASP A 939 12.03 31.66 -9.21
C ASP A 939 11.82 30.16 -9.41
N TYR A 940 12.06 29.34 -8.39
CA TYR A 940 11.75 27.91 -8.41
C TYR A 940 10.24 27.65 -8.43
N GLY A 941 9.50 28.21 -7.48
CA GLY A 941 8.06 27.96 -7.35
C GLY A 941 7.28 28.41 -8.59
N ALA A 942 7.62 29.57 -9.15
CA ALA A 942 7.00 30.04 -10.39
C ALA A 942 7.33 29.13 -11.60
N ALA A 943 8.53 28.53 -11.63
CA ALA A 943 8.92 27.60 -12.68
C ALA A 943 8.20 26.24 -12.56
N VAL A 944 8.11 25.68 -11.35
CA VAL A 944 7.34 24.43 -11.10
C VAL A 944 5.85 24.65 -11.39
N SER A 945 5.30 25.77 -10.94
CA SER A 945 3.93 26.23 -11.25
C SER A 945 3.66 26.28 -12.76
N ALA A 946 4.57 26.90 -13.53
CA ALA A 946 4.47 26.96 -14.99
C ALA A 946 4.53 25.56 -15.63
N ILE A 947 5.44 24.70 -15.17
CA ILE A 947 5.58 23.32 -15.68
C ILE A 947 4.32 22.52 -15.39
N ALA A 948 3.75 22.61 -14.19
CA ALA A 948 2.53 21.90 -13.81
C ALA A 948 1.34 22.30 -14.69
N LEU A 949 1.14 23.60 -14.94
CA LEU A 949 0.12 24.10 -15.87
C LEU A 949 0.34 23.56 -17.30
N GLU A 950 1.57 23.66 -17.83
CA GLU A 950 1.89 23.13 -19.16
C GLU A 950 1.58 21.64 -19.24
N SER A 951 1.87 20.88 -18.17
CA SER A 951 1.58 19.45 -18.07
C SER A 951 0.09 19.15 -18.18
N ALA A 952 -0.75 19.87 -17.42
CA ALA A 952 -2.20 19.74 -17.47
C ALA A 952 -2.75 20.08 -18.87
N VAL A 953 -2.28 21.17 -19.49
CA VAL A 953 -2.68 21.55 -20.86
C VAL A 953 -2.24 20.51 -21.88
N ARG A 954 -1.03 19.95 -21.75
CA ARG A 954 -0.56 18.86 -22.61
C ARG A 954 -1.45 17.63 -22.45
N ALA A 955 -1.74 17.19 -21.23
CA ALA A 955 -2.63 16.05 -21.01
C ALA A 955 -4.04 16.29 -21.59
N ALA A 956 -4.55 17.51 -21.51
CA ALA A 956 -5.85 17.88 -22.06
C ALA A 956 -5.87 17.98 -23.60
N THR A 957 -4.71 18.04 -24.26
CA THR A 957 -4.59 18.24 -25.70
C THR A 957 -4.03 17.04 -26.46
N GLU A 958 -3.06 16.36 -25.87
CA GLU A 958 -2.47 15.14 -26.38
C GLU A 958 -3.42 13.95 -26.17
N LYS A 959 -3.33 12.95 -27.05
CA LYS A 959 -4.13 11.72 -26.92
C LYS A 959 -3.45 10.75 -25.95
N PRO A 960 -4.21 10.07 -25.08
CA PRO A 960 -3.64 9.05 -24.21
C PRO A 960 -3.31 7.81 -25.08
N PRO A 961 -2.40 6.94 -24.64
CA PRO A 961 -2.20 5.65 -25.30
C PRO A 961 -3.51 4.87 -25.34
N CYS A 962 -3.77 4.19 -26.46
CA CYS A 962 -4.95 3.36 -26.68
C CYS A 962 -4.89 2.04 -25.91
#